data_AF-A0A7J9IHU6-F1
#
_entry.id   AF-A0A7J9IHU6-F1
#
_cell.length_a   1.000
_cell.length_b   1.000
_cell.length_c   1.000
_cell.angle_alpha   90.00
_cell.angle_beta   90.00
_cell.angle_gamma   90.00
#
_symmetry.space_group_name_H-M   'P 1'
#
loop_
_entity.id
_entity.type
_entity.pdbx_description
1 polymer ?
#
loop_
_entity_poly.entity_id
_entity_poly.type
_entity_poly.pdbx_seq_one_letter_code
_entity_poly.pdbx_strand_id
1 'polypeptide(L)'
;MVDIIMHLSGQLFLINGMDHHTYASYALWRLAGDTSFVLLFRYKFDDERVTKEDMKRALEEQYGGEEELPQTNPGFNNTPFKFTKYSNAYMLVYIRESDKDKIICNVDEKDIAEHLRERLKKEQEEKEHKKKEKAEAHLYTIIKVARDDDLAGQIGKDIYFDLVDHDKVRSFRIQKQITFNVFKEEIAKEFGIPVQFQRFWLWAKRQNHTYRPNRPLTPLEETQSVGTLREVSNKVHNAELRLFLEVELGLDLRPIAPPDKTKEDILLFFKHYNPEKEELRFVGRLFVKSTGKPIEILSKLNKMAGYAPDEEINLYEEIKFEPSVMCEPIDKKITFRASQLEDGDIVCFQKSLPVESTEQFRYPDVPSFLEYVHNRQIVHFRSLEKPKEDDFCLEMSRLYTYDDVVERVAHQLGLNDPSKIRLTSHNCYSQQPKPQPIKYRGVDHLSDMLVHYNQTSDILYYEVLDIPLPELQGLKTLKVAFHHATKDEVVIHTIRLPKQSTVGDVINDLKTKVELSHPDAELRLLEVFYHKIYKIFPPSEKIENINDQYWTLRAEEIPEEEKNLGPNDRLIHVYHFTKETAQNQMQILNFGEPFFLVIHEGETLAEIKVRIQKKLQVPDEDFAKWKFAFLSLGRPEYLQDSDIVSSRFQRRDVYGAWEQYLGLEHSDNAPKRAYAANQ
;
A
#
# COMPACT_ATOMS: atom_id res chain seq x y z
N MET A 1 61.50 10.36 -16.34
CA MET A 1 60.37 10.41 -15.39
C MET A 1 59.76 11.78 -15.52
N VAL A 2 58.51 11.87 -15.98
CA VAL A 2 57.74 13.12 -15.93
C VAL A 2 57.08 13.12 -14.56
N ASP A 3 57.45 14.06 -13.70
CA ASP A 3 56.88 14.16 -12.35
C ASP A 3 55.40 14.55 -12.46
N ILE A 4 54.50 13.64 -12.09
CA ILE A 4 53.07 13.91 -11.96
C ILE A 4 52.85 14.42 -10.53
N ILE A 5 52.84 15.74 -10.35
CA ILE A 5 52.52 16.38 -9.07
C ILE A 5 51.03 16.74 -9.05
N MET A 6 50.31 16.29 -8.01
CA MET A 6 48.88 16.57 -7.81
C MET A 6 48.65 17.25 -6.46
N HIS A 7 47.73 18.22 -6.43
CA HIS A 7 47.28 18.90 -5.22
C HIS A 7 45.85 18.50 -4.86
N LEU A 8 45.63 18.22 -3.58
CA LEU A 8 44.30 17.97 -3.06
C LEU A 8 43.49 19.29 -3.02
N SER A 9 42.34 19.30 -3.70
CA SER A 9 41.49 20.49 -3.88
C SER A 9 40.13 20.36 -3.19
N GLY A 10 39.62 19.14 -3.03
CA GLY A 10 38.37 18.87 -2.32
C GLY A 10 38.36 17.50 -1.66
N GLN A 11 37.62 17.38 -0.58
CA GLN A 11 37.34 16.12 0.10
C GLN A 11 35.86 16.06 0.46
N LEU A 12 35.23 14.90 0.26
CA LEU A 12 33.84 14.67 0.61
C LEU A 12 33.76 13.60 1.71
N PHE A 13 32.96 13.88 2.74
CA PHE A 13 32.87 13.06 3.95
C PHE A 13 31.43 12.63 4.18
N LEU A 14 31.29 11.43 4.75
CA LEU A 14 30.05 10.90 5.30
C LEU A 14 30.28 10.72 6.80
N ILE A 15 29.48 11.37 7.64
CA ILE A 15 29.38 11.09 9.07
C ILE A 15 28.32 10.00 9.26
N ASN A 16 28.68 8.91 9.92
CA ASN A 16 27.72 8.00 10.52
C ASN A 16 27.29 8.53 11.89
N GLY A 17 26.03 8.92 12.02
CA GLY A 17 25.36 8.96 13.33
C GLY A 17 24.82 7.58 13.65
N MET A 18 24.94 7.12 14.90
CA MET A 18 24.59 5.74 15.33
C MET A 18 23.29 5.19 14.72
N ASP A 19 23.37 3.90 14.39
CA ASP A 19 22.49 3.05 13.57
C ASP A 19 22.62 3.21 12.05
N HIS A 20 22.75 2.05 11.38
CA HIS A 20 23.09 1.79 9.98
C HIS A 20 22.22 2.47 8.90
N HIS A 21 21.42 3.47 9.25
CA HIS A 21 20.42 4.09 8.40
C HIS A 21 20.48 5.63 8.33
N THR A 22 21.40 6.32 9.03
CA THR A 22 21.48 7.79 8.97
C THR A 22 22.88 8.30 8.64
N TYR A 23 23.03 8.85 7.43
CA TYR A 23 24.26 9.47 6.94
C TYR A 23 24.12 10.99 6.88
N ALA A 24 25.05 11.74 7.46
CA ALA A 24 25.17 13.18 7.24
C ALA A 24 26.42 13.45 6.42
N SER A 25 26.30 14.12 5.27
CA SER A 25 27.45 14.42 4.41
C SER A 25 27.90 15.85 4.57
N TYR A 26 29.21 16.10 4.58
CA TYR A 26 29.75 17.45 4.41
C TYR A 26 30.97 17.41 3.50
N ALA A 27 31.34 18.55 2.92
CA ALA A 27 32.51 18.66 2.05
C ALA A 27 33.53 19.64 2.63
N LEU A 28 34.82 19.35 2.49
CA LEU A 28 35.91 20.29 2.75
C LEU A 28 36.54 20.68 1.44
N TRP A 29 36.46 21.96 1.11
CA TRP A 29 37.05 22.50 -0.11
C TRP A 29 38.17 23.46 0.20
N ARG A 30 39.20 23.42 -0.64
CA ARG A 30 40.30 24.39 -0.63
C ARG A 30 40.03 25.42 -1.72
N LEU A 31 39.72 26.65 -1.31
CA LEU A 31 39.43 27.75 -2.23
C LEU A 31 40.56 28.79 -2.17
N ALA A 32 40.84 29.43 -3.31
CA ALA A 32 41.79 30.53 -3.39
C ALA A 32 41.14 31.81 -2.83
N GLY A 33 41.87 32.56 -1.99
CA GLY A 33 41.44 33.85 -1.47
C GLY A 33 41.82 35.00 -2.41
N ASP A 34 41.00 36.05 -2.42
CA ASP A 34 41.01 37.15 -3.40
C ASP A 34 42.07 38.25 -3.15
N THR A 35 43.11 37.96 -2.35
CA THR A 35 44.18 38.94 -2.07
C THR A 35 45.52 38.41 -2.53
N SER A 36 46.35 39.30 -3.07
CA SER A 36 47.65 39.11 -3.72
C SER A 36 48.76 38.50 -2.82
N PHE A 37 48.39 37.91 -1.69
CA PHE A 37 49.16 36.95 -0.92
C PHE A 37 48.32 35.68 -0.81
N VAL A 38 48.80 34.57 -1.38
CA VAL A 38 48.08 33.30 -1.48
C VAL A 38 47.85 32.69 -0.08
N LEU A 39 46.85 33.19 0.65
CA LEU A 39 46.30 32.59 1.85
C LEU A 39 45.25 31.57 1.39
N LEU A 40 45.63 30.30 1.37
CA LEU A 40 44.73 29.19 1.03
C LEU A 40 43.87 28.87 2.26
N PHE A 41 42.56 29.08 2.13
CA PHE A 41 41.60 28.76 3.18
C PHE A 41 40.86 27.45 2.85
N ARG A 42 40.59 26.67 3.90
CA ARG A 42 39.79 25.45 3.81
C ARG A 42 38.43 25.72 4.47
N TYR A 43 37.37 25.32 3.79
CA TYR A 43 36.00 25.56 4.24
C TYR A 43 35.26 24.23 4.38
N LYS A 44 34.56 24.04 5.48
CA LYS A 44 33.57 22.98 5.69
C LYS A 44 32.22 23.46 5.19
N PHE A 45 31.64 22.73 4.26
CA PHE A 45 30.29 22.89 3.74
C PHE A 45 29.40 21.83 4.37
N ASP A 46 28.67 22.21 5.41
CA ASP A 46 27.76 21.37 6.20
C ASP A 46 26.32 21.83 5.91
N ASP A 47 25.75 21.32 4.81
CA ASP A 47 24.49 21.76 4.21
C ASP A 47 24.38 23.28 4.09
N GLU A 48 23.53 23.92 4.90
CA GLU A 48 23.29 25.37 4.86
C GLU A 48 24.41 26.20 5.53
N ARG A 49 25.36 25.55 6.22
CA ARG A 49 26.40 26.22 7.02
C ARG A 49 27.79 26.03 6.40
N VAL A 50 28.45 27.14 6.11
CA VAL A 50 29.85 27.16 5.66
C VAL A 50 30.75 27.73 6.76
N THR A 51 31.72 26.96 7.25
CA THR A 51 32.70 27.40 8.26
C THR A 51 34.13 27.25 7.76
N LYS A 52 35.02 28.12 8.22
CA LYS A 52 36.46 28.01 7.94
C LYS A 52 37.08 26.97 8.89
N GLU A 53 37.86 26.05 8.36
CA GLU A 53 38.53 24.98 9.11
C GLU A 53 40.05 25.03 8.99
N ASP A 54 40.73 24.42 9.94
CA ASP A 54 42.18 24.28 9.96
C ASP A 54 42.65 23.06 9.13
N MET A 55 43.96 22.99 8.83
CA MET A 55 44.52 21.93 8.00
C MET A 55 44.42 20.55 8.66
N LYS A 56 44.57 20.49 9.98
CA LYS A 56 44.58 19.25 10.75
C LYS A 56 43.19 18.59 10.75
N ARG A 57 42.16 19.36 11.05
CA ARG A 57 40.74 18.95 10.98
C ARG A 57 40.30 18.58 9.59
N ALA A 58 40.83 19.29 8.58
CA ALA A 58 40.43 19.11 7.20
C ALA A 58 41.22 18.03 6.44
N LEU A 59 42.16 17.33 7.07
CA LEU A 59 42.97 16.29 6.42
C LEU A 59 43.33 15.16 7.38
N GLU A 60 44.04 15.48 8.47
CA GLU A 60 44.59 14.47 9.39
C GLU A 60 43.50 13.77 10.21
N GLU A 61 42.55 14.54 10.73
CA GLU A 61 41.42 14.00 11.52
C GLU A 61 40.39 13.24 10.67
N GLN A 62 40.62 13.14 9.35
CA GLN A 62 39.71 12.50 8.40
C GLN A 62 40.27 11.21 7.79
N TYR A 63 41.48 10.79 8.18
CA TYR A 63 42.07 9.51 7.77
C TYR A 63 41.33 8.29 8.36
N GLY A 64 40.52 8.50 9.40
CA GLY A 64 39.85 7.44 10.15
C GLY A 64 40.79 6.76 11.17
N GLY A 65 40.20 6.02 12.11
CA GLY A 65 40.93 5.26 13.13
C GLY A 65 41.38 6.08 14.33
N GLU A 66 40.45 6.47 15.21
CA GLU A 66 40.82 6.70 16.61
C GLU A 66 40.98 5.34 17.31
N GLU A 67 42.15 5.14 17.92
CA GLU A 67 42.47 4.02 18.80
C GLU A 67 41.67 4.19 20.11
N GLU A 68 40.85 3.21 20.48
CA GLU A 68 40.26 3.15 21.82
C GLU A 68 41.38 3.01 22.84
N LEU A 69 41.81 4.12 23.45
CA LEU A 69 42.64 4.04 24.64
C LEU A 69 41.76 3.54 25.81
N PRO A 70 42.08 2.40 26.45
CA PRO A 70 41.44 2.04 27.70
C PRO A 70 41.87 3.04 28.77
N GLN A 71 40.94 3.81 29.33
CA GLN A 71 41.25 4.61 30.52
C GLN A 71 41.41 3.65 31.72
N THR A 72 42.65 3.38 32.09
CA THR A 72 42.97 2.96 33.46
C THR A 72 42.85 4.17 34.37
N ASN A 73 41.75 4.27 35.14
CA ASN A 73 41.79 4.70 36.54
C ASN A 73 40.50 4.26 37.27
N PRO A 74 40.60 3.63 38.45
CA PRO A 74 39.45 3.20 39.23
C PRO A 74 38.91 4.36 40.08
N GLY A 75 37.62 4.63 39.93
CA GLY A 75 36.85 5.47 40.85
C GLY A 75 36.34 6.76 40.23
N PHE A 76 35.14 6.70 39.65
CA PHE A 76 33.99 7.60 39.89
C PHE A 76 32.89 7.26 38.85
N ASN A 77 31.75 6.76 39.34
CA ASN A 77 30.57 6.45 38.52
C ASN A 77 29.89 7.74 38.05
N ASN A 78 30.12 8.10 36.79
CA ASN A 78 29.16 8.67 35.82
C ASN A 78 29.94 9.18 34.61
N THR A 79 29.96 8.42 33.51
CA THR A 79 30.50 8.87 32.23
C THR A 79 29.45 9.72 31.49
N PRO A 80 29.76 10.96 31.07
CA PRO A 80 28.92 11.67 30.09
C PRO A 80 28.98 10.90 28.77
N PHE A 81 27.84 10.71 28.09
CA PHE A 81 27.79 10.20 26.71
C PHE A 81 28.67 11.10 25.83
N LYS A 82 29.87 10.61 25.46
CA LYS A 82 30.73 11.25 24.48
C LYS A 82 30.34 10.72 23.11
N PHE A 83 29.83 11.60 22.25
CA PHE A 83 29.69 11.32 20.82
C PHE A 83 31.08 11.23 20.20
N THR A 84 31.61 10.02 20.00
CA THR A 84 32.79 9.82 19.17
C THR A 84 32.37 10.00 17.71
N LYS A 85 32.84 11.08 17.08
CA LYS A 85 32.61 11.34 15.65
C LYS A 85 33.49 10.40 14.83
N TYR A 86 32.91 9.32 14.31
CA TYR A 86 33.56 8.52 13.28
C TYR A 86 33.39 9.23 11.92
N SER A 87 34.19 10.26 11.67
CA SER A 87 34.27 10.91 10.34
C SER A 87 35.46 10.37 9.57
N ASN A 88 35.22 9.84 8.37
CA ASN A 88 36.26 9.43 7.45
C ASN A 88 36.03 10.02 6.04
N ALA A 89 37.11 10.29 5.33
CA ALA A 89 37.05 10.68 3.93
C ALA A 89 36.74 9.44 3.08
N TYR A 90 35.67 9.48 2.28
CA TYR A 90 35.36 8.40 1.33
C TYR A 90 35.72 8.77 -0.11
N MET A 91 35.80 10.07 -0.43
CA MET A 91 36.19 10.56 -1.75
C MET A 91 37.13 11.76 -1.64
N LEU A 92 38.22 11.70 -2.41
CA LEU A 92 39.24 12.74 -2.48
C LEU A 92 39.33 13.25 -3.92
N VAL A 93 39.32 14.58 -4.09
CA VAL A 93 39.42 15.24 -5.39
C VAL A 93 40.77 15.94 -5.49
N TYR A 94 41.63 15.43 -6.37
CA TYR A 94 42.94 15.99 -6.67
C TYR A 94 42.93 16.72 -8.01
N ILE A 95 43.62 17.86 -8.07
CA ILE A 95 43.85 18.63 -9.30
C ILE A 95 45.34 18.59 -9.60
N ARG A 96 45.69 18.28 -10.85
CA ARG A 96 47.08 18.30 -11.30
C ARG A 96 47.64 19.72 -11.20
N GLU A 97 48.84 19.87 -10.66
CA GLU A 97 49.41 21.20 -10.39
C GLU A 97 49.57 22.04 -11.67
N SER A 98 49.99 21.41 -12.77
CA SER A 98 50.12 22.06 -14.09
C SER A 98 48.80 22.61 -14.65
N ASP A 99 47.67 22.02 -14.26
CA ASP A 99 46.35 22.33 -14.83
C ASP A 99 45.51 23.17 -13.86
N LYS A 100 46.07 23.53 -12.70
CA LYS A 100 45.38 24.22 -11.61
C LYS A 100 44.76 25.54 -12.05
N ASP A 101 45.52 26.38 -12.74
CA ASP A 101 45.06 27.71 -13.16
C ASP A 101 43.99 27.65 -14.28
N LYS A 102 43.95 26.52 -15.01
CA LYS A 102 42.92 26.26 -16.03
C LYS A 102 41.61 25.78 -15.41
N ILE A 103 41.70 25.01 -14.31
CA ILE A 103 40.54 24.40 -13.66
C ILE A 103 39.94 25.33 -12.60
N ILE A 104 40.78 26.00 -11.81
CA ILE A 104 40.38 27.00 -10.80
C ILE A 104 40.57 28.40 -11.42
N CYS A 105 39.68 28.74 -12.35
CA CYS A 105 39.64 30.07 -12.96
C CYS A 105 38.63 30.96 -12.24
N ASN A 106 38.81 32.28 -12.36
CA ASN A 106 37.85 33.25 -11.85
C ASN A 106 36.63 33.25 -12.77
N VAL A 107 35.46 32.96 -12.21
CA VAL A 107 34.17 32.99 -12.91
C VAL A 107 33.41 34.22 -12.42
N ASP A 108 33.05 35.11 -13.34
CA ASP A 108 32.29 36.33 -13.06
C ASP A 108 30.86 36.27 -13.65
N GLU A 109 30.04 37.30 -13.38
CA GLU A 109 28.67 37.34 -13.88
C GLU A 109 28.54 37.38 -15.42
N LYS A 110 29.61 37.75 -16.14
CA LYS A 110 29.64 37.83 -17.60
C LYS A 110 29.89 36.46 -18.24
N ASP A 111 30.44 35.51 -17.48
CA ASP A 111 30.62 34.12 -17.90
C ASP A 111 29.29 33.33 -17.92
N ILE A 112 28.25 33.85 -17.25
CA ILE A 112 26.91 33.26 -17.23
C ILE A 112 26.08 33.82 -18.39
N ALA A 113 25.64 32.93 -19.30
CA ALA A 113 24.83 33.32 -20.45
C ALA A 113 23.54 34.08 -20.05
N GLU A 114 23.22 35.14 -20.80
CA GLU A 114 22.13 36.08 -20.50
C GLU A 114 20.77 35.39 -20.29
N HIS A 115 20.40 34.45 -21.17
CA HIS A 115 19.15 33.70 -21.05
C HIS A 115 19.03 32.87 -19.75
N LEU A 116 20.16 32.40 -19.19
CA LEU A 116 20.17 31.69 -17.90
C LEU A 116 19.99 32.68 -16.74
N ARG A 117 20.59 33.87 -16.82
CA ARG A 117 20.44 34.93 -15.80
C ARG A 117 18.99 35.37 -15.68
N GLU A 118 18.31 35.62 -16.81
CA GLU A 118 16.90 36.01 -16.83
C GLU A 118 16.00 34.92 -16.24
N ARG A 119 16.21 33.66 -16.64
CA ARG A 119 15.44 32.52 -16.14
C ARG A 119 15.62 32.32 -14.63
N LEU A 120 16.86 32.31 -14.14
CA LEU A 120 17.15 32.11 -12.71
C LEU A 120 16.59 33.25 -11.85
N LYS A 121 16.65 34.49 -12.35
CA LYS A 121 16.03 35.64 -11.68
C LYS A 121 14.52 35.46 -11.55
N LYS A 122 13.84 35.04 -12.61
CA LYS A 122 12.40 34.76 -12.59
C LYS A 122 12.05 33.61 -11.63
N GLU A 123 12.80 32.51 -11.67
CA GLU A 123 12.61 31.37 -10.75
C GLU A 123 12.82 31.80 -9.28
N GLN A 124 13.79 32.68 -9.00
CA GLN A 124 14.02 33.23 -7.66
C GLN A 124 12.88 34.15 -7.21
N GLU A 125 12.39 35.05 -8.08
CA GLU A 125 11.23 35.91 -7.81
C GLU A 125 9.97 35.07 -7.51
N GLU A 126 9.71 34.01 -8.29
CA GLU A 126 8.61 33.07 -8.05
C GLU A 126 8.77 32.29 -6.74
N LYS A 127 9.99 31.84 -6.42
CA LYS A 127 10.30 31.15 -5.16
C LYS A 127 10.12 32.06 -3.95
N GLU A 128 10.53 33.32 -4.05
CA GLU A 128 10.33 34.34 -3.01
C GLU A 128 8.85 34.66 -2.84
N HIS A 129 8.10 34.81 -3.94
CA HIS A 129 6.65 34.98 -3.91
C HIS A 129 5.97 33.79 -3.19
N LYS A 130 6.28 32.55 -3.58
CA LYS A 130 5.74 31.34 -2.96
C LYS A 130 6.15 31.19 -1.49
N LYS A 131 7.37 31.60 -1.13
CA LYS A 131 7.84 31.63 0.26
C LYS A 131 7.06 32.65 1.08
N LYS A 132 6.79 33.83 0.51
CA LYS A 132 5.96 34.87 1.11
C LYS A 132 4.51 34.40 1.29
N GLU A 133 3.91 33.77 0.29
CA GLU A 133 2.56 33.19 0.39
C GLU A 133 2.47 32.10 1.47
N LYS A 134 3.47 31.22 1.58
CA LYS A 134 3.55 30.21 2.66
C LYS A 134 3.75 30.86 4.03
N ALA A 135 4.58 31.90 4.11
CA ALA A 135 4.78 32.67 5.33
C ALA A 135 3.49 33.39 5.75
N GLU A 136 2.69 33.87 4.80
CA GLU A 136 1.43 34.57 5.06
C GLU A 136 0.22 33.62 5.19
N ALA A 137 0.33 32.34 4.80
CA ALA A 137 -0.78 31.39 4.81
C ALA A 137 -1.46 31.25 6.19
N HIS A 138 -0.67 31.35 7.27
CA HIS A 138 -1.19 31.30 8.64
C HIS A 138 -2.08 32.51 9.01
N LEU A 139 -2.03 33.60 8.24
CA LEU A 139 -2.89 34.79 8.41
C LEU A 139 -4.26 34.61 7.77
N TYR A 140 -4.44 33.60 6.91
CA TYR A 140 -5.69 33.33 6.22
C TYR A 140 -6.44 32.15 6.85
N THR A 141 -7.74 32.13 6.63
CA THR A 141 -8.64 31.05 7.00
C THR A 141 -9.58 30.75 5.85
N ILE A 142 -10.08 29.51 5.80
CA ILE A 142 -11.06 29.11 4.80
C ILE A 142 -12.44 29.15 5.45
N ILE A 143 -13.39 29.77 4.76
CA ILE A 143 -14.82 29.74 5.09
C ILE A 143 -15.55 29.02 3.96
N LYS A 144 -16.35 28.01 4.28
CA LYS A 144 -17.21 27.30 3.33
C LYS A 144 -18.66 27.70 3.58
N VAL A 145 -19.36 28.16 2.54
CA VAL A 145 -20.72 28.72 2.66
C VAL A 145 -21.67 27.94 1.77
N ALA A 146 -22.53 27.11 2.37
CA ALA A 146 -23.55 26.37 1.64
C ALA A 146 -24.87 27.14 1.57
N ARG A 147 -25.61 26.97 0.48
CA ARG A 147 -26.91 27.59 0.20
C ARG A 147 -27.94 26.53 -0.19
N ASP A 148 -29.21 26.89 -0.19
CA ASP A 148 -30.30 26.02 -0.64
C ASP A 148 -30.06 25.44 -2.05
N ASP A 149 -29.43 26.21 -2.96
CA ASP A 149 -29.03 25.76 -4.29
C ASP A 149 -28.00 24.61 -4.25
N ASP A 150 -27.05 24.67 -3.32
CA ASP A 150 -26.02 23.64 -3.17
C ASP A 150 -26.63 22.34 -2.63
N LEU A 151 -27.56 22.46 -1.66
CA LEU A 151 -28.34 21.35 -1.13
C LEU A 151 -29.18 20.69 -2.23
N ALA A 152 -29.91 21.49 -3.02
CA ALA A 152 -30.70 21.01 -4.16
C ALA A 152 -29.84 20.38 -5.27
N GLY A 153 -28.63 20.90 -5.48
CA GLY A 153 -27.71 20.41 -6.48
C GLY A 153 -27.09 19.05 -6.15
N GLN A 154 -26.82 18.79 -4.86
CA GLN A 154 -26.08 17.61 -4.39
C GLN A 154 -26.97 16.46 -3.92
N ILE A 155 -28.08 16.76 -3.21
CA ILE A 155 -28.98 15.74 -2.66
C ILE A 155 -29.65 14.94 -3.79
N GLY A 156 -29.55 13.62 -3.73
CA GLY A 156 -30.07 12.69 -4.74
C GLY A 156 -29.11 12.36 -5.87
N LYS A 157 -27.92 12.97 -5.88
CA LYS A 157 -26.88 12.73 -6.89
C LYS A 157 -25.58 12.30 -6.23
N ASP A 158 -24.95 13.26 -5.58
CA ASP A 158 -23.66 13.11 -4.91
C ASP A 158 -23.84 12.59 -3.48
N ILE A 159 -24.96 12.95 -2.85
CA ILE A 159 -25.22 12.73 -1.44
C ILE A 159 -26.68 12.32 -1.27
N TYR A 160 -26.93 11.36 -0.40
CA TYR A 160 -28.29 10.95 -0.06
C TYR A 160 -28.60 11.21 1.43
N PHE A 161 -27.59 11.08 2.29
CA PHE A 161 -27.67 11.36 3.72
C PHE A 161 -26.95 12.66 4.08
N ASP A 162 -27.48 13.41 5.06
CA ASP A 162 -27.07 14.77 5.44
C ASP A 162 -27.40 15.81 4.36
N LEU A 163 -27.04 17.09 4.59
CA LEU A 163 -27.44 18.20 3.73
C LEU A 163 -26.48 18.46 2.56
N VAL A 164 -25.17 18.39 2.79
CA VAL A 164 -24.18 18.88 1.81
C VAL A 164 -22.76 18.38 2.08
N ASP A 165 -22.02 18.13 1.01
CA ASP A 165 -20.57 17.89 1.01
C ASP A 165 -19.89 19.24 0.90
N HIS A 166 -19.26 19.64 2.00
CA HIS A 166 -18.61 20.92 2.13
C HIS A 166 -17.39 21.06 1.21
N ASP A 167 -16.80 19.98 0.71
CA ASP A 167 -15.68 20.03 -0.23
C ASP A 167 -16.12 20.44 -1.63
N LYS A 168 -17.40 20.24 -1.96
CA LYS A 168 -18.03 20.67 -3.23
C LYS A 168 -18.67 22.07 -3.15
N VAL A 169 -18.67 22.69 -1.96
CA VAL A 169 -19.27 24.01 -1.72
C VAL A 169 -18.26 25.14 -1.96
N ARG A 170 -18.77 26.34 -2.32
CA ARG A 170 -17.95 27.54 -2.50
C ARG A 170 -17.11 27.84 -1.26
N SER A 171 -15.80 27.88 -1.47
CA SER A 171 -14.79 28.14 -0.44
C SER A 171 -14.20 29.53 -0.61
N PHE A 172 -14.10 30.27 0.50
CA PHE A 172 -13.59 31.64 0.56
C PHE A 172 -12.31 31.66 1.39
N ARG A 173 -11.19 32.09 0.80
CA ARG A 173 -9.93 32.31 1.51
C ARG A 173 -9.86 33.76 1.99
N ILE A 174 -9.99 33.95 3.30
CA ILE A 174 -10.20 35.25 3.94
C ILE A 174 -9.14 35.50 5.01
N GLN A 175 -8.68 36.75 5.17
CA GLN A 175 -7.76 37.13 6.24
C GLN A 175 -8.43 37.00 7.61
N LYS A 176 -7.77 36.38 8.59
CA LYS A 176 -8.33 36.12 9.93
C LYS A 176 -8.78 37.39 10.67
N GLN A 177 -8.11 38.51 10.41
CA GLN A 177 -8.34 39.80 11.08
C GLN A 177 -9.55 40.59 10.59
N ILE A 178 -10.10 40.27 9.41
CA ILE A 178 -11.28 41.01 8.92
C ILE A 178 -12.50 40.66 9.78
N THR A 179 -13.38 41.63 9.97
CA THR A 179 -14.64 41.41 10.67
C THR A 179 -15.61 40.60 9.81
N PHE A 180 -16.51 39.87 10.45
CA PHE A 180 -17.48 39.07 9.72
C PHE A 180 -18.45 39.94 8.90
N ASN A 181 -18.81 41.13 9.37
CA ASN A 181 -19.58 42.10 8.59
C ASN A 181 -18.93 42.46 7.24
N VAL A 182 -17.60 42.65 7.20
CA VAL A 182 -16.89 42.89 5.94
C VAL A 182 -16.93 41.64 5.05
N PHE A 183 -16.87 40.44 5.64
CA PHE A 183 -17.07 39.20 4.88
C PHE A 183 -18.49 39.10 4.28
N LYS A 184 -19.55 39.58 4.95
CA LYS A 184 -20.92 39.63 4.38
C LYS A 184 -20.97 40.47 3.10
N GLU A 185 -20.18 41.54 3.01
CA GLU A 185 -20.09 42.36 1.80
C GLU A 185 -19.42 41.60 0.64
N GLU A 186 -18.42 40.77 0.92
CA GLU A 186 -17.80 39.89 -0.08
C GLU A 186 -18.80 38.84 -0.59
N ILE A 187 -19.59 38.25 0.32
CA ILE A 187 -20.71 37.35 -0.05
C ILE A 187 -21.75 38.09 -0.90
N ALA A 188 -22.04 39.35 -0.58
CA ALA A 188 -22.99 40.15 -1.36
C ALA A 188 -22.51 40.39 -2.79
N LYS A 189 -21.21 40.61 -2.99
CA LYS A 189 -20.60 40.75 -4.31
C LYS A 189 -20.61 39.44 -5.09
N GLU A 190 -20.26 38.34 -4.43
CA GLU A 190 -20.13 37.02 -5.06
C GLU A 190 -21.48 36.44 -5.46
N PHE A 191 -22.47 36.45 -4.56
CA PHE A 191 -23.77 35.81 -4.78
C PHE A 191 -24.89 36.79 -5.14
N GLY A 192 -24.61 38.10 -5.16
CA GLY A 192 -25.62 39.11 -5.47
C GLY A 192 -26.71 39.27 -4.41
N ILE A 193 -26.47 38.80 -3.17
CA ILE A 193 -27.44 38.87 -2.06
C ILE A 193 -27.05 40.02 -1.13
N PRO A 194 -27.83 41.11 -1.03
CA PRO A 194 -27.54 42.21 -0.12
C PRO A 194 -27.37 41.77 1.34
N VAL A 195 -26.47 42.43 2.08
CA VAL A 195 -26.08 42.08 3.47
C VAL A 195 -27.28 41.96 4.42
N GLN A 196 -28.28 42.83 4.26
CA GLN A 196 -29.50 42.82 5.08
C GLN A 196 -30.41 41.60 4.87
N PHE A 197 -30.18 40.83 3.80
CA PHE A 197 -30.94 39.63 3.46
C PHE A 197 -30.16 38.34 3.76
N GLN A 198 -28.98 38.46 4.37
CA GLN A 198 -28.12 37.33 4.71
C GLN A 198 -28.22 36.99 6.20
N ARG A 199 -28.64 35.76 6.53
CA ARG A 199 -28.48 35.19 7.87
C ARG A 199 -27.59 33.94 7.81
N PHE A 200 -26.52 33.93 8.59
CA PHE A 200 -25.58 32.82 8.62
C PHE A 200 -25.83 31.92 9.82
N TRP A 201 -25.78 30.61 9.57
CA TRP A 201 -25.89 29.57 10.58
C TRP A 201 -24.56 28.86 10.76
N LEU A 202 -24.20 28.63 12.02
CA LEU A 202 -23.07 27.80 12.39
C LEU A 202 -23.43 26.33 12.20
N TRP A 203 -22.56 25.62 11.52
CA TRP A 203 -22.61 24.17 11.44
C TRP A 203 -21.95 23.54 12.67
N ALA A 204 -22.55 22.47 13.20
CA ALA A 204 -22.01 21.75 14.34
C ALA A 204 -22.00 20.24 14.11
N LYS A 205 -20.96 19.58 14.64
CA LYS A 205 -20.90 18.12 14.71
C LYS A 205 -21.69 17.66 15.92
N ARG A 206 -22.62 16.73 15.71
CA ARG A 206 -23.44 16.13 16.77
C ARG A 206 -22.81 14.84 17.29
N GLN A 207 -23.35 14.32 18.40
CA GLN A 207 -22.89 13.08 19.03
C GLN A 207 -23.06 11.85 18.12
N ASN A 208 -24.10 11.85 17.27
CA ASN A 208 -24.38 10.81 16.27
C ASN A 208 -23.52 10.93 14.99
N HIS A 209 -22.44 11.73 15.03
CA HIS A 209 -21.52 11.97 13.91
C HIS A 209 -22.11 12.69 12.69
N THR A 210 -23.35 13.17 12.75
CA THR A 210 -23.92 14.06 11.71
C THR A 210 -23.41 15.49 11.82
N TYR A 211 -23.49 16.26 10.73
CA TYR A 211 -23.03 17.63 10.67
C TYR A 211 -24.15 18.56 10.17
N ARG A 212 -24.81 19.27 11.08
CA ARG A 212 -26.04 20.03 10.79
C ARG A 212 -25.95 21.52 11.17
N PRO A 213 -26.68 22.42 10.49
CA PRO A 213 -26.85 23.81 10.94
C PRO A 213 -27.49 23.82 12.33
N ASN A 214 -26.82 24.42 13.31
CA ASN A 214 -27.26 24.36 14.71
C ASN A 214 -27.94 25.65 15.18
N ARG A 215 -27.34 26.81 14.89
CA ARG A 215 -27.88 28.12 15.30
C ARG A 215 -27.40 29.25 14.41
N PRO A 216 -28.15 30.37 14.32
CA PRO A 216 -27.67 31.57 13.64
C PRO A 216 -26.52 32.24 14.42
N LEU A 217 -25.69 32.98 13.69
CA LEU A 217 -24.74 33.93 14.28
C LEU A 217 -25.49 35.06 14.97
N THR A 218 -24.99 35.47 16.14
CA THR A 218 -25.52 36.62 16.86
C THR A 218 -24.95 37.94 16.31
N PRO A 219 -25.65 39.08 16.47
CA PRO A 219 -25.13 40.38 16.03
C PRO A 219 -23.76 40.71 16.64
N LEU A 220 -23.52 40.30 17.90
CA LEU A 220 -22.23 40.50 18.55
C LEU A 220 -21.12 39.66 17.87
N GLU A 221 -21.42 38.40 17.53
CA GLU A 221 -20.50 37.54 16.78
C GLU A 221 -20.18 38.12 15.40
N GLU A 222 -21.16 38.68 14.68
CA GLU A 222 -20.93 39.30 13.36
C GLU A 222 -19.97 40.52 13.41
N THR A 223 -19.82 41.16 14.58
CA THR A 223 -18.83 42.25 14.76
C THR A 223 -17.40 41.76 14.98
N GLN A 224 -17.21 40.49 15.34
CA GLN A 224 -15.89 39.93 15.63
C GLN A 224 -15.10 39.61 14.35
N SER A 225 -13.80 39.36 14.53
CA SER A 225 -12.95 38.88 13.44
C SER A 225 -13.33 37.46 13.03
N VAL A 226 -13.21 37.13 11.75
CA VAL A 226 -13.45 35.77 11.24
C VAL A 226 -12.54 34.74 11.95
N GLY A 227 -11.31 35.13 12.27
CA GLY A 227 -10.36 34.30 13.00
C GLY A 227 -10.87 33.91 14.40
N THR A 228 -11.40 34.88 15.13
CA THR A 228 -12.00 34.67 16.46
C THR A 228 -13.25 33.79 16.36
N LEU A 229 -14.13 34.05 15.37
CA LEU A 229 -15.33 33.22 15.16
C LEU A 229 -15.00 31.77 14.85
N ARG A 230 -13.94 31.52 14.07
CA ARG A 230 -13.45 30.15 13.82
C ARG A 230 -13.04 29.45 15.12
N GLU A 231 -12.33 30.14 16.01
CA GLU A 231 -11.84 29.57 17.27
C GLU A 231 -12.96 29.27 18.25
N VAL A 232 -13.99 30.11 18.30
CA VAL A 232 -15.16 29.92 19.19
C VAL A 232 -16.09 28.82 18.69
N SER A 233 -16.25 28.68 17.37
CA SER A 233 -17.13 27.68 16.74
C SER A 233 -16.56 26.26 16.75
N ASN A 234 -15.23 26.09 16.67
CA ASN A 234 -14.58 24.78 16.55
C ASN A 234 -13.75 24.41 17.80
N LYS A 235 -14.31 23.62 18.72
CA LYS A 235 -13.56 22.99 19.83
C LYS A 235 -12.64 21.83 19.38
N VAL A 236 -12.85 21.33 18.16
CA VAL A 236 -12.08 20.25 17.53
C VAL A 236 -11.32 20.88 16.36
N HIS A 237 -10.04 20.57 16.21
CA HIS A 237 -9.04 21.16 15.29
C HIS A 237 -9.39 21.11 13.77
N ASN A 238 -10.54 21.61 13.35
CA ASN A 238 -10.85 21.83 11.94
C ASN A 238 -10.32 23.20 11.52
N ALA A 239 -9.50 23.23 10.47
CA ALA A 239 -8.84 24.43 9.96
C ALA A 239 -9.80 25.41 9.22
N GLU A 240 -11.08 25.06 9.10
CA GLU A 240 -12.08 25.78 8.30
C GLU A 240 -13.36 26.10 9.07
N LEU A 241 -13.99 27.23 8.74
CA LEU A 241 -15.29 27.65 9.25
C LEU A 241 -16.38 27.25 8.26
N ARG A 242 -17.38 26.48 8.69
CA ARG A 242 -18.48 26.00 7.84
C ARG A 242 -19.77 26.71 8.22
N LEU A 243 -20.46 27.30 7.24
CA LEU A 243 -21.63 28.13 7.43
C LEU A 243 -22.74 27.78 6.44
N PHE A 244 -23.98 27.82 6.89
CA PHE A 244 -25.15 27.80 6.01
C PHE A 244 -25.69 29.22 5.87
N LEU A 245 -25.88 29.67 4.63
CA LEU A 245 -26.45 30.98 4.31
C LEU A 245 -27.95 30.84 4.07
N GLU A 246 -28.74 31.29 5.04
CA GLU A 246 -30.19 31.43 4.93
C GLU A 246 -30.53 32.70 4.14
N VAL A 247 -31.27 32.51 3.05
CA VAL A 247 -31.84 33.58 2.23
C VAL A 247 -33.35 33.34 2.14
N GLU A 248 -34.13 34.34 2.52
CA GLU A 248 -35.58 34.27 2.41
C GLU A 248 -36.03 34.95 1.10
N LEU A 249 -36.94 34.30 0.36
CA LEU A 249 -37.44 34.82 -0.92
C LEU A 249 -38.90 35.28 -0.78
N GLY A 250 -39.20 36.48 -1.27
CA GLY A 250 -40.55 36.99 -1.39
C GLY A 250 -41.37 36.27 -2.48
N LEU A 251 -42.66 36.63 -2.59
CA LEU A 251 -43.55 36.08 -3.62
C LEU A 251 -43.10 36.40 -5.05
N ASP A 252 -42.31 37.46 -5.21
CA ASP A 252 -41.68 37.89 -6.46
C ASP A 252 -40.31 37.24 -6.70
N LEU A 253 -39.94 36.24 -5.88
CA LEU A 253 -38.66 35.52 -5.90
C LEU A 253 -37.44 36.43 -5.62
N ARG A 254 -37.65 37.60 -5.02
CA ARG A 254 -36.56 38.49 -4.61
C ARG A 254 -36.17 38.25 -3.15
N PRO A 255 -34.88 38.39 -2.80
CA PRO A 255 -34.46 38.30 -1.40
C PRO A 255 -35.16 39.33 -0.52
N ILE A 256 -35.66 38.87 0.63
CA ILE A 256 -36.24 39.69 1.69
C ILE A 256 -35.48 39.49 2.99
N ALA A 257 -35.70 40.38 3.97
CA ALA A 257 -35.07 40.26 5.28
C ALA A 257 -35.58 38.99 5.98
N PRO A 258 -34.68 38.09 6.42
CA PRO A 258 -35.08 36.89 7.16
C PRO A 258 -35.87 37.26 8.42
N PRO A 259 -37.02 36.63 8.69
CA PRO A 259 -37.86 36.94 9.86
C PRO A 259 -37.14 36.57 11.15
N ASP A 260 -37.31 37.37 12.21
CA ASP A 260 -36.65 37.11 13.51
C ASP A 260 -36.95 35.70 14.03
N LYS A 261 -35.89 34.93 14.30
CA LYS A 261 -36.01 33.59 14.89
C LYS A 261 -36.26 33.72 16.39
N THR A 262 -37.40 33.26 16.86
CA THR A 262 -37.69 33.14 18.29
C THR A 262 -37.11 31.83 18.84
N LYS A 263 -37.00 31.71 20.16
CA LYS A 263 -36.57 30.45 20.82
C LYS A 263 -37.55 29.29 20.61
N GLU A 264 -38.78 29.59 20.21
CA GLU A 264 -39.79 28.59 19.91
C GLU A 264 -39.73 28.13 18.46
N ASP A 265 -39.01 28.82 17.59
CA ASP A 265 -38.86 28.44 16.18
C ASP A 265 -37.75 27.41 16.01
N ILE A 266 -38.02 26.41 15.19
CA ILE A 266 -37.09 25.35 14.78
C ILE A 266 -36.97 25.40 13.26
N LEU A 267 -35.75 25.42 12.74
CA LEU A 267 -35.47 25.27 11.31
C LEU A 267 -35.34 23.80 10.94
N LEU A 268 -36.29 23.30 10.14
CA LEU A 268 -36.28 21.93 9.59
C LEU A 268 -36.01 21.93 8.09
N PHE A 269 -35.31 20.91 7.62
CA PHE A 269 -35.01 20.67 6.21
C PHE A 269 -35.82 19.49 5.71
N PHE A 270 -36.27 19.55 4.46
CA PHE A 270 -37.19 18.55 3.90
C PHE A 270 -36.62 17.90 2.65
N LYS A 271 -36.61 16.56 2.67
CA LYS A 271 -36.27 15.74 1.52
C LYS A 271 -37.51 14.95 1.09
N HIS A 272 -37.70 14.85 -0.22
CA HIS A 272 -38.81 14.14 -0.81
C HIS A 272 -38.31 12.89 -1.53
N TYR A 273 -38.85 11.72 -1.16
CA TYR A 273 -38.54 10.45 -1.81
C TYR A 273 -39.66 10.02 -2.76
N ASN A 274 -39.29 9.62 -3.97
CA ASN A 274 -40.19 9.02 -4.95
C ASN A 274 -39.82 7.55 -5.19
N PRO A 275 -40.60 6.58 -4.67
CA PRO A 275 -40.36 5.15 -4.88
C PRO A 275 -40.39 4.71 -6.35
N GLU A 276 -41.20 5.34 -7.21
CA GLU A 276 -41.31 4.98 -8.63
C GLU A 276 -40.04 5.29 -9.41
N LYS A 277 -39.31 6.33 -8.99
CA LYS A 277 -38.09 6.81 -9.64
C LYS A 277 -36.83 6.45 -8.86
N GLU A 278 -36.97 5.86 -7.67
CA GLU A 278 -35.89 5.63 -6.71
C GLU A 278 -35.06 6.91 -6.47
N GLU A 279 -35.75 8.07 -6.39
CA GLU A 279 -35.12 9.40 -6.34
C GLU A 279 -35.45 10.12 -5.03
N LEU A 280 -34.41 10.54 -4.31
CA LEU A 280 -34.50 11.39 -3.12
C LEU A 280 -34.01 12.79 -3.47
N ARG A 281 -34.84 13.82 -3.28
CA ARG A 281 -34.47 15.20 -3.62
C ARG A 281 -34.71 16.15 -2.46
N PHE A 282 -33.90 17.21 -2.37
CA PHE A 282 -34.19 18.33 -1.48
C PHE A 282 -35.37 19.14 -2.02
N VAL A 283 -36.31 19.51 -1.16
CA VAL A 283 -37.49 20.31 -1.56
C VAL A 283 -37.61 21.65 -0.81
N GLY A 284 -36.75 21.89 0.17
CA GLY A 284 -36.65 23.17 0.87
C GLY A 284 -36.57 23.03 2.39
N ARG A 285 -36.68 24.17 3.07
CA ARG A 285 -36.62 24.31 4.53
C ARG A 285 -37.83 25.07 5.04
N LEU A 286 -38.25 24.85 6.29
CA LEU A 286 -39.32 25.60 6.94
C LEU A 286 -38.97 25.90 8.40
N PHE A 287 -39.40 27.07 8.87
CA PHE A 287 -39.51 27.33 10.30
C PHE A 287 -40.84 26.79 10.83
N VAL A 288 -40.75 26.00 11.90
CA VAL A 288 -41.91 25.46 12.62
C VAL A 288 -41.85 25.86 14.09
N LYS A 289 -43.00 25.91 14.77
CA LYS A 289 -43.05 26.12 16.22
C LYS A 289 -42.75 24.81 16.93
N SER A 290 -41.87 24.84 17.94
CA SER A 290 -41.49 23.68 18.74
C SER A 290 -42.67 22.98 19.43
N THR A 291 -43.73 23.73 19.73
CA THR A 291 -44.99 23.24 20.31
C THR A 291 -46.04 22.86 19.26
N GLY A 292 -45.80 23.18 17.98
CA GLY A 292 -46.64 22.79 16.86
C GLY A 292 -46.48 21.32 16.50
N LYS A 293 -47.35 20.83 15.61
CA LYS A 293 -47.42 19.42 15.21
C LYS A 293 -47.13 19.23 13.71
N PRO A 294 -46.53 18.12 13.27
CA PRO A 294 -46.29 17.87 11.85
C PRO A 294 -47.57 17.89 11.00
N ILE A 295 -48.73 17.50 11.57
CA ILE A 295 -50.02 17.56 10.87
C ILE A 295 -50.37 18.98 10.37
N GLU A 296 -49.87 20.03 11.01
CA GLU A 296 -50.17 21.42 10.67
C GLU A 296 -49.41 21.91 9.41
N ILE A 297 -48.34 21.20 9.02
CA ILE A 297 -47.50 21.57 7.88
C ILE A 297 -47.68 20.68 6.65
N LEU A 298 -48.51 19.62 6.72
CA LEU A 298 -48.66 18.64 5.62
C LEU A 298 -49.06 19.29 4.30
N SER A 299 -50.00 20.25 4.32
CA SER A 299 -50.43 20.96 3.11
C SER A 299 -49.29 21.74 2.44
N LYS A 300 -48.36 22.29 3.23
CA LYS A 300 -47.15 22.95 2.72
C LYS A 300 -46.19 21.93 2.13
N LEU A 301 -45.97 20.79 2.79
CA LEU A 301 -45.12 19.71 2.27
C LEU A 301 -45.66 19.13 0.97
N ASN A 302 -46.97 18.92 0.88
CA ASN A 302 -47.65 18.52 -0.36
C ASN A 302 -47.40 19.54 -1.47
N LYS A 303 -47.55 20.84 -1.19
CA LYS A 303 -47.23 21.90 -2.17
C LYS A 303 -45.76 21.86 -2.62
N MET A 304 -44.82 21.65 -1.70
CA MET A 304 -43.39 21.57 -2.00
C MET A 304 -43.05 20.34 -2.87
N ALA A 305 -43.73 19.21 -2.65
CA ALA A 305 -43.58 18.01 -3.46
C ALA A 305 -44.33 18.06 -4.80
N GLY A 306 -45.28 18.97 -4.95
CA GLY A 306 -46.16 19.05 -6.13
C GLY A 306 -47.38 18.12 -6.05
N TYR A 307 -47.83 17.78 -4.85
CA TYR A 307 -48.95 16.89 -4.57
C TYR A 307 -50.27 17.65 -4.37
N ALA A 308 -51.37 16.90 -4.39
CA ALA A 308 -52.67 17.41 -3.98
C ALA A 308 -52.61 17.85 -2.50
N PRO A 309 -53.30 18.94 -2.09
CA PRO A 309 -53.21 19.46 -0.73
C PRO A 309 -53.58 18.45 0.37
N ASP A 310 -54.49 17.54 0.06
CA ASP A 310 -55.05 16.48 0.91
C ASP A 310 -54.40 15.10 0.69
N GLU A 311 -53.33 15.02 -0.11
CA GLU A 311 -52.56 13.80 -0.29
C GLU A 311 -52.01 13.28 1.04
N GLU A 312 -52.18 11.99 1.29
CA GLU A 312 -51.64 11.34 2.49
C GLU A 312 -50.15 11.05 2.31
N ILE A 313 -49.32 11.61 3.19
CA ILE A 313 -47.86 11.46 3.17
C ILE A 313 -47.32 10.83 4.45
N ASN A 314 -46.25 10.05 4.36
CA ASN A 314 -45.51 9.53 5.50
C ASN A 314 -44.27 10.37 5.75
N LEU A 315 -43.93 10.59 7.02
CA LEU A 315 -42.82 11.42 7.47
C LEU A 315 -41.81 10.54 8.21
N TYR A 316 -40.53 10.76 7.95
CA TYR A 316 -39.42 10.06 8.58
C TYR A 316 -38.34 11.06 8.99
N GLU A 317 -37.75 10.86 10.16
CA GLU A 317 -36.60 11.63 10.63
C GLU A 317 -35.32 10.95 10.16
N GLU A 318 -34.41 11.72 9.56
CA GLU A 318 -33.08 11.26 9.20
C GLU A 318 -32.08 11.55 10.34
N ILE A 319 -31.81 10.53 11.16
CA ILE A 319 -31.09 10.66 12.44
C ILE A 319 -29.60 10.34 12.30
N LYS A 320 -29.25 9.18 11.73
CA LYS A 320 -27.87 8.66 11.71
C LYS A 320 -27.64 7.77 10.48
N PHE A 321 -26.39 7.74 9.99
CA PHE A 321 -26.00 6.93 8.83
C PHE A 321 -24.97 5.85 9.16
N GLU A 322 -23.94 6.20 9.94
CA GLU A 322 -22.81 5.31 10.26
C GLU A 322 -22.80 5.00 11.77
N PRO A 323 -22.63 3.73 12.19
CA PRO A 323 -22.33 2.54 11.38
C PRO A 323 -23.57 1.85 10.77
N SER A 324 -24.76 2.35 11.06
CA SER A 324 -26.02 1.84 10.52
C SER A 324 -27.01 2.98 10.32
N VAL A 325 -27.83 2.84 9.29
CA VAL A 325 -28.89 3.80 8.96
C VAL A 325 -29.95 3.79 10.07
N MET A 326 -30.27 4.97 10.58
CA MET A 326 -31.37 5.21 11.52
C MET A 326 -32.26 6.28 10.91
N CYS A 327 -33.40 5.83 10.38
CA CYS A 327 -34.43 6.68 9.81
C CYS A 327 -35.78 6.25 10.39
N GLU A 328 -36.35 7.06 11.28
CA GLU A 328 -37.49 6.67 12.10
C GLU A 328 -38.78 7.37 11.66
N PRO A 329 -39.95 6.70 11.69
CA PRO A 329 -41.22 7.34 11.34
C PRO A 329 -41.59 8.41 12.38
N ILE A 330 -42.07 9.57 11.90
CA ILE A 330 -42.52 10.68 12.74
C ILE A 330 -44.04 10.57 12.96
N ASP A 331 -44.47 10.53 14.23
CA ASP A 331 -45.89 10.65 14.55
C ASP A 331 -46.40 12.08 14.33
N LYS A 332 -47.31 12.21 13.37
CA LYS A 332 -47.92 13.47 12.95
C LYS A 332 -48.71 14.19 14.06
N LYS A 333 -49.10 13.47 15.12
CA LYS A 333 -49.95 13.98 16.22
C LYS A 333 -49.15 14.52 17.40
N ILE A 334 -47.87 14.16 17.49
CA ILE A 334 -46.95 14.59 18.54
C ILE A 334 -46.32 15.93 18.14
N THR A 335 -45.93 16.73 19.12
CA THR A 335 -45.30 18.03 18.84
C THR A 335 -43.85 17.84 18.41
N PHE A 336 -43.31 18.75 17.60
CA PHE A 336 -41.91 18.66 17.13
C PHE A 336 -40.92 18.50 18.29
N ARG A 337 -41.09 19.25 19.39
CA ARG A 337 -40.27 19.12 20.60
C ARG A 337 -40.38 17.73 21.25
N ALA A 338 -41.57 17.15 21.33
CA ALA A 338 -41.76 15.84 21.94
C ALA A 338 -41.17 14.72 21.07
N SER A 339 -41.09 14.92 19.76
CA SER A 339 -40.31 14.11 18.82
C SER A 339 -38.80 14.40 18.85
N GLN A 340 -38.33 15.26 19.76
CA GLN A 340 -36.91 15.66 19.89
C GLN A 340 -36.33 16.35 18.64
N LEU A 341 -37.18 16.92 17.78
CA LEU A 341 -36.73 17.65 16.61
C LEU A 341 -36.15 19.02 17.02
N GLU A 342 -34.99 19.35 16.47
CA GLU A 342 -34.20 20.54 16.73
C GLU A 342 -33.76 21.24 15.43
N ASP A 343 -33.11 22.40 15.57
CA ASP A 343 -32.57 23.15 14.44
C ASP A 343 -31.57 22.29 13.64
N GLY A 344 -31.80 22.20 12.33
CA GLY A 344 -30.97 21.41 11.41
C GLY A 344 -31.41 19.97 11.19
N ASP A 345 -32.53 19.55 11.78
CA ASP A 345 -33.08 18.22 11.52
C ASP A 345 -33.67 18.10 10.12
N ILE A 346 -33.58 16.87 9.59
CA ILE A 346 -34.01 16.54 8.24
C ILE A 346 -35.20 15.60 8.35
N VAL A 347 -36.29 16.03 7.74
CA VAL A 347 -37.51 15.24 7.59
C VAL A 347 -37.60 14.77 6.14
N CYS A 348 -37.49 13.47 5.95
CA CYS A 348 -37.77 12.82 4.68
C CYS A 348 -39.26 12.48 4.61
N PHE A 349 -39.88 12.65 3.44
CA PHE A 349 -41.27 12.30 3.26
C PHE A 349 -41.57 11.76 1.86
N GLN A 350 -42.65 10.99 1.79
CA GLN A 350 -43.13 10.34 0.56
C GLN A 350 -44.65 10.19 0.62
N LYS A 351 -45.28 9.83 -0.51
CA LYS A 351 -46.68 9.42 -0.52
C LYS A 351 -46.90 8.15 0.29
N SER A 352 -48.05 8.06 0.95
CA SER A 352 -48.50 6.83 1.57
C SER A 352 -48.88 5.84 0.47
N LEU A 353 -48.20 4.69 0.45
CA LEU A 353 -48.47 3.63 -0.53
C LEU A 353 -49.53 2.67 0.01
N PRO A 354 -50.55 2.28 -0.78
CA PRO A 354 -51.42 1.16 -0.44
C PRO A 354 -50.61 -0.12 -0.26
N VAL A 355 -51.00 -0.99 0.68
CA VAL A 355 -50.27 -2.22 1.03
C VAL A 355 -50.01 -3.13 -0.18
N GLU A 356 -50.93 -3.17 -1.14
CA GLU A 356 -50.83 -3.96 -2.37
C GLU A 356 -49.75 -3.43 -3.36
N SER A 357 -49.38 -2.15 -3.26
CA SER A 357 -48.37 -1.52 -4.12
C SER A 357 -46.95 -1.59 -3.56
N THR A 358 -46.81 -1.93 -2.27
CA THR A 358 -45.50 -2.02 -1.60
C THR A 358 -44.61 -3.11 -2.21
N GLU A 359 -45.19 -4.19 -2.73
CA GLU A 359 -44.46 -5.28 -3.40
C GLU A 359 -44.00 -4.91 -4.83
N GLN A 360 -44.51 -3.81 -5.40
CA GLN A 360 -44.16 -3.39 -6.77
C GLN A 360 -42.86 -2.59 -6.82
N PHE A 361 -42.46 -1.98 -5.71
CA PHE A 361 -41.27 -1.13 -5.65
C PHE A 361 -40.12 -1.84 -4.96
N ARG A 362 -38.92 -1.74 -5.53
CA ARG A 362 -37.70 -2.33 -4.95
C ARG A 362 -37.37 -1.73 -3.58
N TYR A 363 -37.59 -0.43 -3.43
CA TYR A 363 -37.38 0.33 -2.20
C TYR A 363 -38.66 1.13 -1.89
N PRO A 364 -39.64 0.52 -1.21
CA PRO A 364 -40.97 1.10 -1.05
C PRO A 364 -40.98 2.32 -0.11
N ASP A 365 -40.00 2.44 0.79
CA ASP A 365 -39.93 3.53 1.76
C ASP A 365 -38.54 4.16 1.90
N VAL A 366 -38.51 5.35 2.53
CA VAL A 366 -37.27 6.10 2.80
C VAL A 366 -36.24 5.26 3.56
N PRO A 367 -36.58 4.59 4.69
CA PRO A 367 -35.60 3.77 5.40
C PRO A 367 -34.95 2.70 4.51
N SER A 368 -35.75 1.96 3.74
CA SER A 368 -35.26 0.90 2.83
C SER A 368 -34.35 1.47 1.75
N PHE A 369 -34.70 2.62 1.18
CA PHE A 369 -33.88 3.29 0.18
C PHE A 369 -32.54 3.78 0.76
N LEU A 370 -32.56 4.40 1.94
CA LEU A 370 -31.33 4.85 2.60
C LEU A 370 -30.44 3.68 3.01
N GLU A 371 -31.01 2.56 3.44
CA GLU A 371 -30.28 1.32 3.73
C GLU A 371 -29.62 0.74 2.47
N TYR A 372 -30.33 0.75 1.33
CA TYR A 372 -29.72 0.41 0.05
C TYR A 372 -28.54 1.32 -0.28
N VAL A 373 -28.72 2.64 -0.20
CA VAL A 373 -27.64 3.59 -0.52
C VAL A 373 -26.44 3.41 0.41
N HIS A 374 -26.65 3.19 1.71
CA HIS A 374 -25.59 2.93 2.68
C HIS A 374 -24.78 1.66 2.33
N ASN A 375 -25.47 0.62 1.90
CA ASN A 375 -24.85 -0.66 1.59
C ASN A 375 -24.41 -0.76 0.12
N ARG A 376 -24.71 0.23 -0.73
CA ARG A 376 -24.34 0.21 -2.15
C ARG A 376 -22.83 0.37 -2.30
N GLN A 377 -22.20 -0.55 -3.01
CA GLN A 377 -20.79 -0.51 -3.37
C GLN A 377 -20.64 -0.87 -4.85
N ILE A 378 -19.92 -0.02 -5.60
CA ILE A 378 -19.45 -0.39 -6.93
C ILE A 378 -18.13 -1.12 -6.75
N VAL A 379 -18.01 -2.33 -7.30
CA VAL A 379 -16.80 -3.15 -7.24
C VAL A 379 -16.25 -3.34 -8.64
N HIS A 380 -14.97 -3.03 -8.82
CA HIS A 380 -14.20 -3.24 -10.02
C HIS A 380 -13.57 -4.63 -9.98
N PHE A 381 -13.91 -5.46 -10.97
CA PHE A 381 -13.38 -6.81 -11.09
C PHE A 381 -12.25 -6.84 -12.12
N ARG A 382 -11.15 -7.48 -11.74
CA ARG A 382 -9.98 -7.70 -12.60
C ARG A 382 -9.68 -9.17 -12.73
N SER A 383 -9.37 -9.64 -13.92
CA SER A 383 -8.82 -10.99 -14.08
C SER A 383 -7.45 -11.09 -13.42
N LEU A 384 -7.19 -12.17 -12.70
CA LEU A 384 -5.87 -12.41 -12.09
C LEU A 384 -4.75 -12.50 -13.14
N GLU A 385 -5.08 -12.88 -14.38
CA GLU A 385 -4.13 -12.88 -15.51
C GLU A 385 -3.77 -11.46 -15.99
N LYS A 386 -4.65 -10.49 -15.75
CA LYS A 386 -4.50 -9.08 -16.16
C LYS A 386 -4.80 -8.13 -14.99
N PRO A 387 -3.99 -8.13 -13.91
CA PRO A 387 -4.32 -7.45 -12.66
C PRO A 387 -4.29 -5.91 -12.72
N LYS A 388 -3.86 -5.33 -13.84
CA LYS A 388 -3.77 -3.88 -14.03
C LYS A 388 -4.97 -3.28 -14.78
N GLU A 389 -5.82 -4.13 -15.35
CA GLU A 389 -6.91 -3.72 -16.22
C GLU A 389 -8.24 -4.09 -15.58
N ASP A 390 -9.15 -3.11 -15.49
CA ASP A 390 -10.54 -3.36 -15.11
C ASP A 390 -11.23 -4.11 -16.24
N ASP A 391 -11.86 -5.24 -15.92
CA ASP A 391 -12.58 -6.05 -16.89
C ASP A 391 -14.05 -5.60 -16.94
N PHE A 392 -14.69 -5.53 -15.77
CA PHE A 392 -16.03 -4.98 -15.60
C PHE A 392 -16.23 -4.46 -14.18
N CYS A 393 -17.30 -3.72 -13.96
CA CYS A 393 -17.73 -3.30 -12.62
C CYS A 393 -19.16 -3.77 -12.35
N LEU A 394 -19.45 -4.09 -11.09
CA LEU A 394 -20.80 -4.46 -10.64
C LEU A 394 -21.18 -3.60 -9.44
N GLU A 395 -22.45 -3.17 -9.44
CA GLU A 395 -23.07 -2.62 -8.24
C GLU A 395 -23.58 -3.76 -7.35
N MET A 396 -23.15 -3.75 -6.09
CA MET A 396 -23.38 -4.82 -5.13
C MET A 396 -23.70 -4.25 -3.74
N SER A 397 -24.33 -5.05 -2.89
CA SER A 397 -24.48 -4.70 -1.48
C SER A 397 -23.23 -5.10 -0.71
N ARG A 398 -22.76 -4.22 0.19
CA ARG A 398 -21.68 -4.50 1.17
C ARG A 398 -22.00 -5.71 2.04
N LEU A 399 -23.29 -6.03 2.21
CA LEU A 399 -23.78 -7.17 2.99
C LEU A 399 -23.80 -8.49 2.22
N TYR A 400 -23.52 -8.49 0.92
CA TYR A 400 -23.51 -9.73 0.14
C TYR A 400 -22.46 -10.70 0.66
N THR A 401 -22.87 -11.95 0.76
CA THR A 401 -22.00 -13.07 1.14
C THR A 401 -21.07 -13.46 0.01
N TYR A 402 -20.11 -14.34 0.29
CA TYR A 402 -19.24 -14.91 -0.75
C TYR A 402 -20.03 -15.51 -1.92
N ASP A 403 -21.08 -16.27 -1.61
CA ASP A 403 -21.91 -16.95 -2.62
C ASP A 403 -22.68 -15.93 -3.48
N ASP A 404 -23.28 -14.90 -2.86
CA ASP A 404 -23.98 -13.82 -3.57
C ASP A 404 -23.05 -13.08 -4.55
N VAL A 405 -21.78 -12.88 -4.15
CA VAL A 405 -20.78 -12.21 -4.97
C VAL A 405 -20.41 -13.06 -6.17
N VAL A 406 -20.05 -14.33 -5.96
CA VAL A 406 -19.63 -15.20 -7.07
C VAL A 406 -20.78 -15.53 -8.01
N GLU A 407 -22.03 -15.62 -7.56
CA GLU A 407 -23.20 -15.82 -8.43
C GLU A 407 -23.34 -14.68 -9.46
N ARG A 408 -23.20 -13.44 -9.00
CA ARG A 408 -23.27 -12.25 -9.87
C ARG A 408 -22.08 -12.17 -10.83
N VAL A 409 -20.88 -12.49 -10.35
CA VAL A 409 -19.69 -12.56 -11.21
C VAL A 409 -19.84 -13.66 -12.25
N ALA A 410 -20.37 -14.83 -11.88
CA ALA A 410 -20.62 -15.94 -12.81
C ALA A 410 -21.63 -15.57 -13.89
N HIS A 411 -22.73 -14.91 -13.51
CA HIS A 411 -23.71 -14.40 -14.47
C HIS A 411 -23.08 -13.40 -15.46
N GLN A 412 -22.23 -12.49 -14.97
CA GLN A 412 -21.52 -11.52 -15.81
C GLN A 412 -20.54 -12.18 -16.78
N LEU A 413 -19.90 -13.29 -16.37
CA LEU A 413 -18.96 -14.06 -17.18
C LEU A 413 -19.64 -15.12 -18.08
N GLY A 414 -20.95 -15.32 -17.96
CA GLY A 414 -21.67 -16.40 -18.65
C GLY A 414 -21.28 -17.81 -18.17
N LEU A 415 -20.84 -17.95 -16.92
CA LEU A 415 -20.48 -19.23 -16.30
C LEU A 415 -21.69 -19.88 -15.64
N ASN A 416 -21.91 -21.16 -15.92
CA ASN A 416 -23.02 -21.93 -15.34
C ASN A 416 -22.82 -22.31 -13.86
N ASP A 417 -21.56 -22.41 -13.41
CA ASP A 417 -21.21 -22.87 -12.07
C ASP A 417 -20.42 -21.79 -11.33
N PRO A 418 -21.07 -21.01 -10.43
CA PRO A 418 -20.41 -19.96 -9.65
C PRO A 418 -19.32 -20.47 -8.72
N SER A 419 -19.39 -21.74 -8.30
CA SER A 419 -18.42 -22.30 -7.35
C SER A 419 -17.01 -22.42 -7.95
N LYS A 420 -16.87 -22.32 -9.27
CA LYS A 420 -15.57 -22.30 -9.98
C LYS A 420 -14.87 -20.95 -9.94
N ILE A 421 -15.48 -19.92 -9.37
CA ILE A 421 -14.84 -18.61 -9.27
C ILE A 421 -14.07 -18.53 -7.96
N ARG A 422 -12.80 -18.13 -8.05
CA ARG A 422 -11.99 -17.80 -6.87
C ARG A 422 -11.70 -16.31 -6.86
N LEU A 423 -11.97 -15.68 -5.73
CA LEU A 423 -11.77 -14.25 -5.49
C LEU A 423 -10.48 -13.99 -4.73
N THR A 424 -9.80 -12.87 -5.03
CA THR A 424 -8.61 -12.40 -4.33
C THR A 424 -8.75 -10.91 -4.03
N SER A 425 -8.52 -10.51 -2.78
CA SER A 425 -8.60 -9.10 -2.38
C SER A 425 -7.45 -8.26 -2.95
N HIS A 426 -7.66 -6.95 -3.04
CA HIS A 426 -6.63 -5.99 -3.39
C HIS A 426 -5.70 -5.62 -2.22
N ASN A 427 -4.42 -5.42 -2.53
CA ASN A 427 -3.43 -4.86 -1.62
C ASN A 427 -3.18 -3.38 -1.98
N CYS A 428 -3.73 -2.47 -1.16
CA CYS A 428 -3.63 -1.03 -1.35
C CYS A 428 -2.19 -0.46 -1.32
N TYR A 429 -1.23 -1.14 -0.69
CA TYR A 429 0.16 -0.66 -0.62
C TYR A 429 0.96 -1.03 -1.86
N SER A 430 0.85 -2.27 -2.33
CA SER A 430 1.56 -2.75 -3.53
C SER A 430 0.80 -2.50 -4.82
N GLN A 431 -0.49 -2.14 -4.75
CA GLN A 431 -1.39 -2.01 -5.90
C GLN A 431 -1.47 -3.30 -6.73
N GLN A 432 -1.45 -4.45 -6.05
CA GLN A 432 -1.46 -5.79 -6.64
C GLN A 432 -2.46 -6.71 -5.90
N PRO A 433 -2.84 -7.87 -6.47
CA PRO A 433 -3.59 -8.88 -5.74
C PRO A 433 -2.85 -9.30 -4.46
N LYS A 434 -3.59 -9.61 -3.39
CA LYS A 434 -2.99 -10.24 -2.22
C LYS A 434 -2.39 -11.61 -2.61
N PRO A 435 -1.26 -12.03 -2.01
CA PRO A 435 -0.65 -13.34 -2.31
C PRO A 435 -1.58 -14.53 -2.04
N GLN A 436 -2.47 -14.39 -1.05
CA GLN A 436 -3.42 -15.44 -0.69
C GLN A 436 -4.83 -15.07 -1.18
N PRO A 437 -5.49 -15.94 -1.96
CA PRO A 437 -6.87 -15.75 -2.35
C PRO A 437 -7.80 -15.88 -1.16
N ILE A 438 -9.01 -15.32 -1.29
CA ILE A 438 -10.08 -15.49 -0.30
C ILE A 438 -10.52 -16.95 -0.32
N LYS A 439 -10.50 -17.59 0.86
CA LYS A 439 -11.01 -18.96 1.02
C LYS A 439 -12.52 -18.99 0.73
N TYR A 440 -13.04 -20.11 0.25
CA TYR A 440 -14.49 -20.33 0.12
C TYR A 440 -15.17 -20.03 1.45
N ARG A 441 -16.08 -19.04 1.45
CA ARG A 441 -16.75 -18.53 2.66
C ARG A 441 -15.78 -18.17 3.80
N GLY A 442 -14.57 -17.73 3.47
CA GLY A 442 -13.53 -17.37 4.43
C GLY A 442 -13.77 -16.02 5.11
N VAL A 443 -14.68 -15.22 4.58
CA VAL A 443 -15.15 -13.95 5.10
C VAL A 443 -16.67 -13.86 4.92
N ASP A 444 -17.33 -13.12 5.80
CA ASP A 444 -18.78 -13.10 5.89
C ASP A 444 -19.41 -12.23 4.80
N HIS A 445 -18.89 -11.02 4.60
CA HIS A 445 -19.49 -10.03 3.73
C HIS A 445 -18.51 -9.40 2.73
N LEU A 446 -19.05 -8.82 1.65
CA LEU A 446 -18.30 -8.08 0.64
C LEU A 446 -17.46 -6.95 1.27
N SER A 447 -17.97 -6.28 2.30
CA SER A 447 -17.20 -5.27 3.03
C SER A 447 -15.87 -5.81 3.56
N ASP A 448 -15.81 -7.06 3.98
CA ASP A 448 -14.61 -7.68 4.53
C ASP A 448 -13.65 -8.13 3.41
N MET A 449 -14.20 -8.54 2.25
CA MET A 449 -13.40 -8.88 1.07
C MET A 449 -12.60 -7.67 0.54
N LEU A 450 -13.15 -6.47 0.73
CA LEU A 450 -12.64 -5.21 0.23
C LEU A 450 -11.67 -4.49 1.19
N VAL A 451 -11.47 -5.00 2.40
CA VAL A 451 -10.63 -4.34 3.42
C VAL A 451 -9.21 -4.91 3.48
N HIS A 452 -8.23 -4.01 3.60
CA HIS A 452 -6.83 -4.33 3.88
C HIS A 452 -6.22 -3.28 4.81
N TYR A 453 -5.73 -3.69 6.00
CA TYR A 453 -5.18 -2.78 7.02
C TYR A 453 -6.06 -1.55 7.30
N ASN A 454 -7.36 -1.76 7.49
CA ASN A 454 -8.38 -0.71 7.71
C ASN A 454 -8.56 0.29 6.55
N GLN A 455 -7.98 0.01 5.38
CA GLN A 455 -8.29 0.73 4.14
C GLN A 455 -9.26 -0.11 3.31
N THR A 456 -10.36 0.52 2.90
CA THR A 456 -11.32 -0.05 1.96
C THR A 456 -10.83 0.18 0.53
N SER A 457 -10.86 -0.87 -0.28
CA SER A 457 -10.69 -0.81 -1.72
C SER A 457 -12.02 -1.15 -2.39
N ASP A 458 -12.17 -0.78 -3.65
CA ASP A 458 -13.28 -1.17 -4.51
C ASP A 458 -12.87 -2.22 -5.54
N ILE A 459 -11.69 -2.82 -5.42
CA ILE A 459 -11.14 -3.78 -6.40
C ILE A 459 -11.17 -5.21 -5.83
N LEU A 460 -11.70 -6.14 -6.62
CA LEU A 460 -11.54 -7.57 -6.43
C LEU A 460 -10.93 -8.22 -7.67
N TYR A 461 -10.04 -9.18 -7.45
CA TYR A 461 -9.52 -10.02 -8.51
C TYR A 461 -10.30 -11.32 -8.56
N TYR A 462 -10.46 -11.87 -9.76
CA TYR A 462 -11.10 -13.17 -9.95
C TYR A 462 -10.26 -14.06 -10.88
N GLU A 463 -10.43 -15.36 -10.71
CA GLU A 463 -9.96 -16.37 -11.66
C GLU A 463 -11.01 -17.48 -11.78
N VAL A 464 -11.07 -18.12 -12.95
CA VAL A 464 -11.99 -19.22 -13.24
C VAL A 464 -11.23 -20.53 -13.11
N LEU A 465 -11.66 -21.37 -12.19
CA LEU A 465 -11.08 -22.67 -11.90
C LEU A 465 -11.70 -23.76 -12.81
N ASP A 466 -10.94 -24.84 -13.02
CA ASP A 466 -11.40 -26.02 -13.74
C ASP A 466 -12.37 -26.88 -12.92
N ILE A 467 -12.23 -26.87 -11.58
CA ILE A 467 -13.08 -27.57 -10.60
C ILE A 467 -13.66 -26.59 -9.56
N PRO A 468 -14.79 -26.92 -8.91
CA PRO A 468 -15.36 -26.13 -7.81
C PRO A 468 -14.35 -25.80 -6.71
N LEU A 469 -14.35 -24.55 -6.24
CA LEU A 469 -13.48 -24.08 -5.16
C LEU A 469 -13.65 -24.89 -3.85
N PRO A 470 -14.85 -25.26 -3.40
CA PRO A 470 -15.00 -26.08 -2.19
C PRO A 470 -14.28 -27.44 -2.29
N GLU A 471 -14.33 -28.05 -3.47
CA GLU A 471 -13.61 -29.30 -3.76
C GLU A 471 -12.10 -29.06 -3.80
N LEU A 472 -11.66 -28.02 -4.53
CA LEU A 472 -10.25 -27.65 -4.62
C LEU A 472 -9.62 -27.39 -3.24
N GLN A 473 -10.37 -26.81 -2.30
CA GLN A 473 -9.89 -26.57 -0.94
C GLN A 473 -9.69 -27.85 -0.11
N GLY A 474 -10.39 -28.93 -0.45
CA GLY A 474 -10.17 -30.25 0.14
C GLY A 474 -8.89 -30.93 -0.38
N LEU A 475 -8.34 -30.44 -1.48
CA LEU A 475 -7.16 -30.97 -2.14
C LEU A 475 -5.90 -30.15 -1.80
N LYS A 476 -4.74 -30.79 -1.92
CA LYS A 476 -3.43 -30.15 -1.98
C LYS A 476 -2.96 -30.22 -3.43
N THR A 477 -2.60 -29.07 -3.98
CA THR A 477 -2.08 -28.97 -5.36
C THR A 477 -0.56 -28.89 -5.29
N LEU A 478 0.14 -29.89 -5.81
CA LEU A 478 1.60 -29.93 -5.88
C LEU A 478 2.04 -29.72 -7.33
N LYS A 479 2.97 -28.79 -7.55
CA LYS A 479 3.66 -28.63 -8.84
C LYS A 479 4.97 -29.39 -8.76
N VAL A 480 5.06 -30.52 -9.45
CA VAL A 480 6.23 -31.41 -9.42
C VAL A 480 6.96 -31.32 -10.75
N ALA A 481 8.24 -30.93 -10.71
CA ALA A 481 9.15 -30.95 -11.85
C ALA A 481 9.69 -32.38 -12.02
N PHE A 482 9.28 -33.05 -13.08
CA PHE A 482 9.77 -34.39 -13.42
C PHE A 482 11.01 -34.28 -14.31
N HIS A 483 12.11 -34.90 -13.89
CA HIS A 483 13.35 -35.00 -14.66
C HIS A 483 13.40 -36.38 -15.33
N HIS A 484 13.43 -36.40 -16.66
CA HIS A 484 13.57 -37.64 -17.41
C HIS A 484 14.99 -38.21 -17.28
N ALA A 485 15.10 -39.54 -17.18
CA ALA A 485 16.39 -40.20 -17.07
C ALA A 485 17.21 -40.16 -18.38
N THR A 486 16.54 -40.06 -19.54
CA THR A 486 17.14 -40.21 -20.88
C THR A 486 17.07 -38.97 -21.74
N LYS A 487 16.22 -38.00 -21.38
CA LYS A 487 16.03 -36.72 -22.09
C LYS A 487 16.41 -35.60 -21.13
N ASP A 488 17.15 -34.61 -21.61
CA ASP A 488 17.45 -33.38 -20.86
C ASP A 488 16.24 -32.42 -20.91
N GLU A 489 15.07 -32.96 -20.53
CA GLU A 489 13.78 -32.27 -20.52
C GLU A 489 13.18 -32.33 -19.12
N VAL A 490 12.72 -31.17 -18.63
CA VAL A 490 12.03 -31.03 -17.35
C VAL A 490 10.58 -30.65 -17.63
N VAL A 491 9.64 -31.49 -17.19
CA VAL A 491 8.20 -31.26 -17.36
C VAL A 491 7.55 -31.01 -16.00
N ILE A 492 6.80 -29.92 -15.87
CA ILE A 492 6.08 -29.60 -14.64
C ILE A 492 4.69 -30.21 -14.69
N HIS A 493 4.42 -31.16 -13.80
CA HIS A 493 3.10 -31.76 -13.63
C HIS A 493 2.39 -31.14 -12.43
N THR A 494 1.13 -30.75 -12.63
CA THR A 494 0.26 -30.31 -11.54
C THR A 494 -0.55 -31.51 -11.04
N ILE A 495 -0.29 -31.92 -9.80
CA ILE A 495 -0.93 -33.06 -9.14
C ILE A 495 -1.86 -32.53 -8.06
N ARG A 496 -3.11 -33.00 -8.03
CA ARG A 496 -4.10 -32.63 -7.02
C ARG A 496 -4.60 -33.87 -6.33
N LEU A 497 -4.33 -33.98 -5.03
CA LEU A 497 -4.72 -35.12 -4.21
C LEU A 497 -5.32 -34.65 -2.88
N PRO A 498 -6.17 -35.47 -2.22
CA PRO A 498 -6.67 -35.19 -0.88
C PRO A 498 -5.52 -34.89 0.09
N LYS A 499 -5.69 -33.94 1.01
CA LYS A 499 -4.63 -33.52 1.95
C LYS A 499 -4.04 -34.67 2.80
N GLN A 500 -4.85 -35.70 3.07
CA GLN A 500 -4.42 -36.88 3.84
C GLN A 500 -3.65 -37.92 3.01
N SER A 501 -3.52 -37.73 1.70
CA SER A 501 -2.71 -38.58 0.83
C SER A 501 -1.23 -38.53 1.18
N THR A 502 -0.51 -39.54 0.72
CA THR A 502 0.90 -39.74 0.96
C THR A 502 1.74 -39.41 -0.27
N VAL A 503 3.04 -39.25 -0.09
CA VAL A 503 4.00 -39.09 -1.20
C VAL A 503 3.98 -40.29 -2.15
N GLY A 504 3.71 -41.48 -1.64
CA GLY A 504 3.49 -42.67 -2.47
C GLY A 504 2.31 -42.50 -3.44
N ASP A 505 1.22 -41.88 -3.00
CA ASP A 505 0.07 -41.59 -3.87
C ASP A 505 0.43 -40.57 -4.97
N VAL A 506 1.24 -39.55 -4.64
CA VAL A 506 1.77 -38.58 -5.61
C VAL A 506 2.62 -39.27 -6.66
N ILE A 507 3.51 -40.16 -6.24
CA ILE A 507 4.38 -40.93 -7.14
C ILE A 507 3.52 -41.82 -8.06
N ASN A 508 2.51 -42.49 -7.52
CA ASN A 508 1.63 -43.35 -8.32
C ASN A 508 0.84 -42.55 -9.36
N ASP A 509 0.28 -41.38 -8.98
CA ASP A 509 -0.39 -40.48 -9.93
C ASP A 509 0.59 -39.97 -11.00
N LEU A 510 1.80 -39.58 -10.60
CA LEU A 510 2.84 -39.11 -11.52
C LEU A 510 3.23 -40.19 -12.54
N LYS A 511 3.40 -41.45 -12.11
CA LYS A 511 3.70 -42.60 -12.99
C LYS A 511 2.66 -42.78 -14.11
N THR A 512 1.40 -42.38 -13.91
CA THR A 512 0.38 -42.44 -14.97
C THR A 512 0.49 -41.33 -16.01
N LYS A 513 1.24 -40.25 -15.71
CA LYS A 513 1.35 -39.03 -16.51
C LYS A 513 2.70 -38.89 -17.22
N VAL A 514 3.68 -39.72 -16.89
CA VAL A 514 5.05 -39.64 -17.39
C VAL A 514 5.47 -40.92 -18.12
N GLU A 515 6.34 -40.78 -19.11
CA GLU A 515 7.02 -41.91 -19.76
C GLU A 515 8.26 -42.30 -18.94
N LEU A 516 8.28 -43.54 -18.45
CA LEU A 516 9.39 -44.11 -17.68
C LEU A 516 10.39 -44.82 -18.60
N SER A 517 11.66 -44.89 -18.20
CA SER A 517 12.68 -45.65 -18.96
C SER A 517 12.42 -47.16 -19.00
N HIS A 518 11.74 -47.71 -17.99
CA HIS A 518 11.30 -49.10 -17.90
C HIS A 518 10.04 -49.22 -17.02
N PRO A 519 9.17 -50.24 -17.22
CA PRO A 519 7.90 -50.37 -16.49
C PRO A 519 8.04 -50.46 -14.96
N ASP A 520 9.14 -51.04 -14.49
CA ASP A 520 9.43 -51.25 -13.06
C ASP A 520 10.26 -50.11 -12.44
N ALA A 521 10.38 -48.97 -13.12
CA ALA A 521 11.14 -47.83 -12.61
C ALA A 521 10.51 -47.30 -11.30
N GLU A 522 11.36 -47.11 -10.29
CA GLU A 522 10.99 -46.47 -9.03
C GLU A 522 11.27 -44.98 -9.12
N LEU A 523 10.33 -44.18 -8.60
CA LEU A 523 10.49 -42.73 -8.54
C LEU A 523 10.72 -42.30 -7.10
N ARG A 524 11.51 -41.25 -6.93
CA ARG A 524 11.60 -40.52 -5.66
C ARG A 524 11.09 -39.09 -5.82
N LEU A 525 10.55 -38.54 -4.75
CA LEU A 525 10.19 -37.14 -4.65
C LEU A 525 11.21 -36.41 -3.76
N LEU A 526 11.69 -35.28 -4.26
CA LEU A 526 12.78 -34.50 -3.71
C LEU A 526 12.35 -33.06 -3.51
N GLU A 527 12.93 -32.43 -2.51
CA GLU A 527 12.80 -31.00 -2.25
C GLU A 527 14.08 -30.30 -2.62
N VAL A 528 14.02 -29.40 -3.60
CA VAL A 528 15.17 -28.63 -4.08
C VAL A 528 15.00 -27.17 -3.69
N PHE A 529 16.00 -26.65 -2.98
CA PHE A 529 16.05 -25.25 -2.58
C PHE A 529 17.44 -24.67 -2.86
N TYR A 530 17.48 -23.52 -3.54
CA TYR A 530 18.71 -22.79 -3.83
C TYR A 530 19.82 -23.67 -4.44
N HIS A 531 19.44 -24.43 -5.47
CA HIS A 531 20.29 -25.41 -6.19
C HIS A 531 20.85 -26.54 -5.32
N LYS A 532 20.17 -26.89 -4.22
CA LYS A 532 20.52 -28.01 -3.35
C LYS A 532 19.31 -28.91 -3.11
N ILE A 533 19.52 -30.23 -3.15
CA ILE A 533 18.55 -31.19 -2.63
C ILE A 533 18.62 -31.14 -1.11
N TYR A 534 17.51 -30.69 -0.51
CA TYR A 534 17.37 -30.51 0.92
C TYR A 534 16.87 -31.79 1.59
N LYS A 535 15.86 -32.43 0.99
CA LYS A 535 15.16 -33.58 1.56
C LYS A 535 14.70 -34.56 0.48
N ILE A 536 14.81 -35.84 0.80
CA ILE A 536 14.10 -36.93 0.10
C ILE A 536 12.86 -37.25 0.93
N PHE A 537 11.69 -37.21 0.30
CA PHE A 537 10.45 -37.54 0.98
C PHE A 537 10.24 -39.06 1.06
N PRO A 538 10.01 -39.64 2.25
CA PRO A 538 9.62 -41.04 2.36
C PRO A 538 8.20 -41.23 1.78
N PRO A 539 7.91 -42.38 1.14
CA PRO A 539 6.61 -42.62 0.51
C PRO A 539 5.42 -42.52 1.48
N SER A 540 5.63 -42.73 2.78
CA SER A 540 4.59 -42.64 3.82
C SER A 540 4.32 -41.23 4.33
N GLU A 541 5.13 -40.22 3.95
CA GLU A 541 4.92 -38.85 4.41
C GLU A 541 3.64 -38.26 3.82
N LYS A 542 2.87 -37.56 4.66
CA LYS A 542 1.64 -36.89 4.25
C LYS A 542 1.95 -35.65 3.44
N ILE A 543 1.22 -35.45 2.34
CA ILE A 543 1.43 -34.30 1.44
C ILE A 543 1.02 -32.97 2.06
N GLU A 544 0.17 -32.98 3.09
CA GLU A 544 -0.20 -31.78 3.85
C GLU A 544 1.01 -31.10 4.51
N ASN A 545 2.04 -31.87 4.87
CA ASN A 545 3.26 -31.37 5.51
C ASN A 545 4.27 -30.76 4.53
N ILE A 546 4.04 -30.89 3.22
CA ILE A 546 4.96 -30.41 2.19
C ILE A 546 4.75 -28.91 1.97
N ASN A 547 5.85 -28.14 2.09
CA ASN A 547 5.86 -26.71 1.81
C ASN A 547 6.17 -26.47 0.32
N ASP A 548 5.13 -26.15 -0.44
CA ASP A 548 5.16 -25.93 -1.89
C ASP A 548 5.23 -24.45 -2.28
N GLN A 549 5.36 -23.53 -1.32
CA GLN A 549 5.36 -22.08 -1.60
C GLN A 549 6.71 -21.55 -2.08
N TYR A 550 7.81 -22.13 -1.60
CA TYR A 550 9.16 -21.60 -1.86
C TYR A 550 10.11 -22.63 -2.47
N TRP A 551 9.86 -23.92 -2.28
CA TRP A 551 10.79 -24.99 -2.64
C TRP A 551 10.28 -25.70 -3.90
N THR A 552 11.22 -26.12 -4.75
CA THR A 552 10.88 -26.83 -5.98
C THR A 552 10.76 -28.32 -5.65
N LEU A 553 9.57 -28.89 -5.88
CA LEU A 553 9.39 -30.33 -5.81
C LEU A 553 9.90 -30.96 -7.10
N ARG A 554 10.90 -31.82 -6.98
CA ARG A 554 11.49 -32.55 -8.11
C ARG A 554 11.19 -34.03 -7.96
N ALA A 555 10.76 -34.68 -9.04
CA ALA A 555 10.64 -36.12 -9.11
C ALA A 555 11.60 -36.67 -10.18
N GLU A 556 12.23 -37.80 -9.88
CA GLU A 556 13.17 -38.45 -10.79
C GLU A 556 13.16 -39.97 -10.58
N GLU A 557 13.57 -40.69 -11.63
CA GLU A 557 13.81 -42.13 -11.57
C GLU A 557 15.04 -42.45 -10.71
N ILE A 558 14.92 -43.44 -9.83
CA ILE A 558 16.03 -43.95 -9.03
C ILE A 558 16.89 -44.85 -9.93
N PRO A 559 18.15 -44.47 -10.21
CA PRO A 559 19.06 -45.30 -11.00
C PRO A 559 19.31 -46.68 -10.37
N GLU A 560 19.50 -47.71 -11.18
CA GLU A 560 19.80 -49.08 -10.72
C GLU A 560 21.06 -49.16 -9.84
N GLU A 561 22.04 -48.27 -10.07
CA GLU A 561 23.26 -48.14 -9.26
C GLU A 561 22.97 -47.72 -7.81
N GLU A 562 21.86 -47.01 -7.57
CA GLU A 562 21.44 -46.57 -6.24
C GLU A 562 20.57 -47.60 -5.51
N LYS A 563 19.96 -48.54 -6.24
CA LYS A 563 19.10 -49.59 -5.65
C LYS A 563 19.91 -50.69 -4.95
N ASN A 564 21.09 -51.00 -5.48
CA ASN A 564 21.93 -52.10 -5.03
C ASN A 564 23.14 -51.61 -4.21
N LEU A 565 22.92 -50.72 -3.24
CA LEU A 565 23.98 -50.22 -2.38
C LEU A 565 24.54 -51.34 -1.49
N GLY A 566 25.86 -51.55 -1.54
CA GLY A 566 26.57 -52.42 -0.61
C GLY A 566 26.51 -51.88 0.83
N PRO A 567 26.78 -52.71 1.85
CA PRO A 567 26.68 -52.32 3.26
C PRO A 567 27.61 -51.16 3.68
N ASN A 568 28.62 -50.85 2.86
CA ASN A 568 29.58 -49.77 3.12
C ASN A 568 29.49 -48.61 2.10
N ASP A 569 28.58 -48.70 1.13
CA ASP A 569 28.37 -47.66 0.13
C ASP A 569 27.57 -46.50 0.72
N ARG A 570 27.77 -45.30 0.19
CA ARG A 570 27.06 -44.09 0.63
C ARG A 570 26.47 -43.36 -0.57
N LEU A 571 25.20 -42.99 -0.49
CA LEU A 571 24.60 -42.04 -1.42
C LEU A 571 24.93 -40.62 -0.92
N ILE A 572 25.60 -39.81 -1.73
CA ILE A 572 25.95 -38.42 -1.39
C ILE A 572 25.28 -37.45 -2.35
N HIS A 573 25.04 -36.24 -1.85
CA HIS A 573 24.47 -35.16 -2.63
C HIS A 573 25.57 -34.24 -3.19
N VAL A 574 25.49 -33.94 -4.48
CA VAL A 574 26.45 -33.14 -5.23
C VAL A 574 25.77 -31.87 -5.74
N TYR A 575 26.41 -30.72 -5.58
CA TYR A 575 25.90 -29.44 -6.11
C TYR A 575 27.03 -28.54 -6.63
N HIS A 576 26.66 -27.59 -7.49
CA HIS A 576 27.60 -26.66 -8.12
C HIS A 576 27.61 -25.32 -7.39
N PHE A 577 28.79 -24.72 -7.23
CA PHE A 577 28.91 -23.41 -6.62
C PHE A 577 30.08 -22.60 -7.18
N THR A 578 30.03 -21.29 -6.97
CA THR A 578 31.16 -20.39 -7.15
C THR A 578 31.43 -19.63 -5.86
N LYS A 579 32.68 -19.23 -5.67
CA LYS A 579 33.12 -18.48 -4.50
C LYS A 579 33.30 -17.02 -4.89
N GLU A 580 32.51 -16.14 -4.29
CA GLU A 580 32.66 -14.70 -4.44
C GLU A 580 33.18 -14.09 -3.13
N THR A 581 34.15 -13.18 -3.23
CA THR A 581 34.74 -12.52 -2.06
C THR A 581 34.38 -11.04 -2.14
N ALA A 582 33.22 -10.68 -1.59
CA ALA A 582 32.77 -9.30 -1.48
C ALA A 582 32.95 -8.83 -0.02
N GLN A 583 33.57 -7.67 0.18
CA GLN A 583 33.64 -6.99 1.50
C GLN A 583 34.18 -7.85 2.66
N ASN A 584 35.25 -8.63 2.43
CA ASN A 584 35.86 -9.52 3.45
C ASN A 584 34.93 -10.59 4.05
N GLN A 585 33.76 -10.86 3.44
CA GLN A 585 32.92 -12.02 3.75
C GLN A 585 32.92 -12.98 2.57
N MET A 586 33.19 -14.27 2.84
CA MET A 586 33.16 -15.31 1.82
C MET A 586 31.70 -15.69 1.54
N GLN A 587 31.22 -15.46 0.32
CA GLN A 587 29.87 -15.83 -0.10
C GLN A 587 29.92 -16.98 -1.10
N ILE A 588 29.13 -18.02 -0.84
CA ILE A 588 28.96 -19.17 -1.73
C ILE A 588 27.68 -18.92 -2.55
N LEU A 589 27.82 -18.88 -3.87
CA LEU A 589 26.70 -18.79 -4.81
C LEU A 589 26.50 -20.16 -5.45
N ASN A 590 25.36 -20.81 -5.18
CA ASN A 590 25.03 -22.09 -5.80
C ASN A 590 24.34 -21.85 -7.14
N PHE A 591 24.55 -22.76 -8.09
CA PHE A 591 23.90 -22.73 -9.40
C PHE A 591 23.77 -24.15 -9.95
N GLY A 592 23.25 -24.29 -11.17
CA GLY A 592 23.16 -25.57 -11.87
C GLY A 592 22.15 -26.56 -11.26
N GLU A 593 22.23 -27.81 -11.70
CA GLU A 593 21.34 -28.86 -11.23
C GLU A 593 22.04 -29.77 -10.21
N PRO A 594 21.52 -29.88 -8.98
CA PRO A 594 22.02 -30.85 -8.02
C PRO A 594 21.68 -32.29 -8.44
N PHE A 595 22.50 -33.25 -8.02
CA PHE A 595 22.29 -34.67 -8.29
C PHE A 595 22.89 -35.57 -7.20
N PHE A 596 22.53 -36.85 -7.23
CA PHE A 596 23.08 -37.86 -6.33
C PHE A 596 24.22 -38.66 -6.98
N LEU A 597 25.16 -39.07 -6.13
CA LEU A 597 26.27 -39.93 -6.51
C LEU A 597 26.48 -41.01 -5.45
N VAL A 598 26.58 -42.26 -5.87
CA VAL A 598 27.00 -43.37 -5.01
C VAL A 598 28.52 -43.37 -4.88
N ILE A 599 29.04 -43.35 -3.67
CA ILE A 599 30.47 -43.52 -3.38
C ILE A 599 30.72 -44.83 -2.64
N HIS A 600 31.78 -45.53 -3.03
CA HIS A 600 32.18 -46.80 -2.45
C HIS A 600 33.23 -46.62 -1.34
N GLU A 601 33.38 -47.63 -0.49
CA GLU A 601 34.42 -47.62 0.55
C GLU A 601 35.82 -47.70 -0.06
N GLY A 602 36.72 -46.81 0.36
CA GLY A 602 38.08 -46.71 -0.18
C GLY A 602 38.22 -45.99 -1.52
N GLU A 603 37.12 -45.57 -2.15
CA GLU A 603 37.13 -44.83 -3.43
C GLU A 603 37.80 -43.46 -3.25
N THR A 604 38.78 -43.19 -4.11
CA THR A 604 39.54 -41.94 -4.11
C THR A 604 38.79 -40.84 -4.87
N LEU A 605 39.09 -39.58 -4.57
CA LEU A 605 38.50 -38.46 -5.31
C LEU A 605 38.83 -38.53 -6.82
N ALA A 606 40.02 -39.02 -7.20
CA ALA A 606 40.39 -39.18 -8.61
C ALA A 606 39.43 -40.11 -9.37
N GLU A 607 39.01 -41.22 -8.75
CA GLU A 607 38.04 -42.16 -9.34
C GLU A 607 36.64 -41.55 -9.43
N ILE A 608 36.22 -40.83 -8.37
CA ILE A 608 34.94 -40.11 -8.32
C ILE A 608 34.88 -39.01 -9.38
N LYS A 609 35.97 -38.27 -9.61
CA LYS A 609 36.08 -37.23 -10.63
C LYS A 609 35.76 -37.77 -12.02
N VAL A 610 36.32 -38.92 -12.40
CA VAL A 610 36.06 -39.55 -13.70
C VAL A 610 34.57 -39.91 -13.86
N ARG A 611 33.92 -40.41 -12.79
CA ARG A 611 32.49 -40.73 -12.80
C ARG A 611 31.62 -39.47 -12.92
N ILE A 612 31.94 -38.42 -12.18
CA ILE A 612 31.23 -37.13 -12.25
C ILE A 612 31.38 -36.53 -13.65
N GLN A 613 32.60 -36.53 -14.21
CA GLN A 613 32.85 -36.01 -15.55
C GLN A 613 32.03 -36.76 -16.61
N LYS A 614 32.00 -38.10 -16.53
CA LYS A 614 31.21 -38.94 -17.43
C LYS A 614 29.71 -38.68 -17.27
N LYS A 615 29.22 -38.50 -16.04
CA LYS A 615 27.79 -38.24 -15.75
C LYS A 615 27.35 -36.87 -16.29
N LEU A 616 28.18 -35.84 -16.10
CA LEU A 616 27.89 -34.46 -16.53
C LEU A 616 28.28 -34.17 -17.98
N GLN A 617 28.97 -35.10 -18.66
CA GLN A 617 29.43 -34.97 -20.04
C GLN A 617 30.27 -33.70 -20.30
N VAL A 618 31.15 -33.35 -19.35
CA VAL A 618 31.97 -32.13 -19.40
C VAL A 618 33.31 -32.40 -20.11
N PRO A 619 33.73 -31.54 -21.08
CA PRO A 619 35.04 -31.66 -21.73
C PRO A 619 36.21 -31.61 -20.74
N ASP A 620 37.28 -32.35 -21.05
CA ASP A 620 38.48 -32.45 -20.19
C ASP A 620 39.08 -31.08 -19.83
N GLU A 621 39.14 -30.15 -20.80
CA GLU A 621 39.73 -28.82 -20.60
C GLU A 621 38.99 -27.96 -19.56
N ASP A 622 37.67 -28.11 -19.47
CA ASP A 622 36.85 -27.36 -18.54
C ASP A 622 36.79 -28.05 -17.18
N PHE A 623 36.69 -29.38 -17.17
CA PHE A 623 36.66 -30.16 -15.94
C PHE A 623 37.97 -30.07 -15.14
N ALA A 624 39.11 -29.92 -15.84
CA ALA A 624 40.42 -29.70 -15.19
C ALA A 624 40.49 -28.42 -14.34
N LYS A 625 39.61 -27.43 -14.57
CA LYS A 625 39.54 -26.18 -13.80
C LYS A 625 38.71 -26.30 -12.53
N TRP A 626 37.96 -27.39 -12.37
CA TRP A 626 37.00 -27.56 -11.28
C TRP A 626 37.70 -27.94 -9.98
N LYS A 627 37.23 -27.39 -8.86
CA LYS A 627 37.71 -27.76 -7.53
C LYS A 627 36.61 -28.48 -6.76
N PHE A 628 37.00 -29.46 -5.96
CA PHE A 628 36.06 -30.31 -5.22
C PHE A 628 36.21 -30.04 -3.74
N ALA A 629 35.10 -29.80 -3.06
CA ALA A 629 35.09 -29.52 -1.64
C ALA A 629 34.04 -30.35 -0.91
N PHE A 630 34.39 -30.83 0.28
CA PHE A 630 33.42 -31.29 1.26
C PHE A 630 32.82 -30.06 1.95
N LEU A 631 31.49 -29.95 1.95
CA LEU A 631 30.79 -28.85 2.60
C LEU A 631 29.93 -29.36 3.74
N SER A 632 30.19 -28.82 4.93
CA SER A 632 29.39 -28.98 6.13
C SER A 632 29.13 -27.59 6.73
N LEU A 633 27.87 -27.29 7.05
CA LEU A 633 27.45 -26.00 7.64
C LEU A 633 27.96 -24.75 6.87
N GLY A 634 28.05 -24.85 5.54
CA GLY A 634 28.45 -23.75 4.66
C GLY A 634 29.95 -23.46 4.60
N ARG A 635 30.81 -24.29 5.22
CA ARG A 635 32.27 -24.16 5.14
C ARG A 635 32.84 -25.17 4.14
N PRO A 636 33.54 -24.73 3.07
CA PRO A 636 34.18 -25.61 2.12
C PRO A 636 35.54 -26.08 2.62
N GLU A 637 35.72 -27.40 2.67
CA GLU A 637 37.01 -28.07 2.86
C GLU A 637 37.43 -28.74 1.55
N TYR A 638 38.45 -28.22 0.89
CA TYR A 638 38.90 -28.75 -0.39
C TYR A 638 39.56 -30.12 -0.25
N LEU A 639 39.20 -31.02 -1.18
CA LEU A 639 39.67 -32.39 -1.22
C LEU A 639 40.84 -32.54 -2.21
N GLN A 640 41.77 -33.42 -1.89
CA GLN A 640 42.88 -33.84 -2.76
C GLN A 640 42.53 -35.14 -3.49
N ASP A 641 43.20 -35.40 -4.63
CA ASP A 641 42.92 -36.56 -5.47
C ASP A 641 43.12 -37.91 -4.75
N SER A 642 44.04 -37.95 -3.78
CA SER A 642 44.31 -39.13 -2.93
C SER A 642 43.34 -39.30 -1.76
N ASP A 643 42.45 -38.34 -1.51
CA ASP A 643 41.53 -38.40 -0.37
C ASP A 643 40.46 -39.47 -0.57
N ILE A 644 40.22 -40.27 0.46
CA ILE A 644 39.12 -41.23 0.51
C ILE A 644 37.85 -40.47 0.88
N VAL A 645 37.02 -40.16 -0.12
CA VAL A 645 35.84 -39.28 0.03
C VAL A 645 34.85 -39.85 1.03
N SER A 646 34.66 -41.17 1.03
CA SER A 646 33.70 -41.85 1.89
C SER A 646 34.01 -41.70 3.39
N SER A 647 35.26 -41.44 3.77
CA SER A 647 35.64 -41.16 5.17
C SER A 647 35.06 -39.86 5.74
N ARG A 648 34.70 -38.90 4.87
CA ARG A 648 34.21 -37.56 5.27
C ARG A 648 32.69 -37.51 5.49
N PHE A 649 31.95 -38.47 4.94
CA PHE A 649 30.49 -38.51 5.01
C PHE A 649 29.99 -39.48 6.09
N GLN A 650 29.08 -39.00 6.94
CA GLN A 650 28.43 -39.81 7.97
C GLN A 650 27.48 -40.83 7.35
N ARG A 651 27.32 -41.98 8.00
CA ARG A 651 26.23 -42.94 7.70
C ARG A 651 24.95 -42.38 8.32
N ARG A 652 24.05 -41.80 7.51
CA ARG A 652 22.71 -41.38 7.93
C ARG A 652 21.65 -42.11 7.13
N ASP A 653 20.44 -42.18 7.71
CA ASP A 653 19.24 -42.55 6.97
C ASP A 653 19.06 -41.60 5.77
N VAL A 654 18.68 -42.18 4.63
CA VAL A 654 18.52 -41.50 3.33
C VAL A 654 17.45 -40.40 3.39
N TYR A 655 16.58 -40.43 4.40
CA TYR A 655 15.42 -39.55 4.56
C TYR A 655 15.65 -38.46 5.63
N GLY A 656 15.56 -37.19 5.24
CA GLY A 656 15.71 -36.05 6.16
C GLY A 656 16.46 -34.85 5.55
N ALA A 657 16.69 -33.81 6.37
CA ALA A 657 17.45 -32.63 5.97
C ALA A 657 18.96 -32.94 5.86
N TRP A 658 19.55 -32.66 4.71
CA TRP A 658 20.97 -32.91 4.45
C TRP A 658 21.86 -31.77 5.00
N GLU A 659 22.96 -32.17 5.64
CA GLU A 659 23.94 -31.23 6.23
C GLU A 659 25.34 -31.35 5.61
N GLN A 660 25.59 -32.42 4.84
CA GLN A 660 26.88 -32.77 4.25
C GLN A 660 26.75 -32.93 2.75
N TYR A 661 27.66 -32.30 2.00
CA TYR A 661 27.56 -32.21 0.56
C TYR A 661 28.92 -32.27 -0.11
N LEU A 662 28.97 -32.78 -1.34
CA LEU A 662 30.12 -32.62 -2.22
C LEU A 662 29.86 -31.43 -3.14
N GLY A 663 30.65 -30.37 -3.00
CA GLY A 663 30.53 -29.17 -3.83
C GLY A 663 31.52 -29.18 -4.98
N LEU A 664 31.04 -28.74 -6.14
CA LEU A 664 31.80 -28.57 -7.37
C LEU A 664 32.00 -27.07 -7.59
N GLU A 665 33.19 -26.56 -7.31
CA GLU A 665 33.51 -25.15 -7.54
C GLU A 665 33.94 -24.94 -9.00
N HIS A 666 33.15 -24.15 -9.74
CA HIS A 666 33.48 -23.71 -11.09
C HIS A 666 32.70 -22.45 -11.50
N SER A 667 33.02 -21.90 -12.67
CA SER A 667 32.26 -20.81 -13.28
C SER A 667 30.94 -21.31 -13.87
N ASP A 668 29.89 -20.51 -13.70
CA ASP A 668 28.60 -20.76 -14.37
C ASP A 668 28.70 -20.34 -15.84
N ASN A 669 28.87 -21.33 -16.71
CA ASN A 669 28.92 -21.15 -18.16
C ASN A 669 27.55 -21.34 -18.83
N ALA A 670 26.49 -21.59 -18.06
CA ALA A 670 25.16 -21.69 -18.62
C ALA A 670 24.71 -20.31 -19.14
N PRO A 671 24.07 -20.21 -20.33
CA PRO A 671 23.43 -18.97 -20.72
C PRO A 671 22.40 -18.65 -19.64
N LYS A 672 22.51 -17.47 -19.00
CA LYS A 672 21.58 -17.00 -17.98
C LYS A 672 20.15 -17.07 -18.54
N ARG A 673 19.46 -18.19 -18.38
CA ARG A 673 18.03 -18.26 -18.61
C ARG A 673 17.43 -17.31 -17.58
N ALA A 674 16.71 -16.31 -18.07
CA ALA A 674 15.91 -15.46 -17.21
C ALA A 674 14.92 -16.38 -16.49
N TYR A 675 15.23 -16.79 -15.26
CA TYR A 675 14.21 -17.27 -14.35
C TYR A 675 13.20 -16.13 -14.27
N ALA A 676 11.99 -16.38 -14.76
CA ALA A 676 10.90 -15.44 -14.64
C ALA A 676 10.79 -15.06 -13.17
N ALA A 677 11.04 -13.79 -12.87
CA ALA A 677 10.82 -13.22 -11.55
C ALA A 677 9.33 -13.31 -11.25
N ASN A 678 8.92 -14.41 -10.64
CA ASN A 678 7.70 -14.57 -9.87
C ASN A 678 8.09 -15.41 -8.65
N GLN A 679 8.71 -14.72 -7.68
CA GLN A 679 8.63 -15.07 -6.26
C GLN A 679 7.71 -14.05 -5.60
#